data_AF-A0A7X9MW79-F1
#
_entry.id   AF-A0A7X9MW79-F1
#
_cell.length_a   1.000
_cell.length_b   1.000
_cell.length_c   1.000
_cell.angle_alpha   90.00
_cell.angle_beta   90.00
_cell.angle_gamma   90.00
#
_symmetry.space_group_name_H-M   'P 1'
#
loop_
_entity.id
_entity.type
_entity.pdbx_description
1 polymer ?
#
loop_
_entity_poly.entity_id
_entity_poly.type
_entity_poly.pdbx_seq_one_letter_code
_entity_poly.pdbx_strand_id
1 'polypeptide(L)'
;MKKMGIILTASALSLGMLSATANASYTTGTQPYNVVSQVAATDVLVSKEELLKKFKASFPGVFDSIKPSEFYMHSYDNPYENTTRHSMSFHKQEKGKEISGNIGFYGDNYEIESFQYEPVATADSLFPGKVSKDGAKQIAHDFMKKYMKDGSYQLEEGLEDFYYSSQILTRPIRYTFSFNRMQDGVAVGDQQVNVTVLGNGEVVGFNRAIPSKSSTFDDVKKGKDAEVILNQIKDNLTAKLQYQITYPNEGNKPDVKLVYKPEILSVNAITGDWFNSYEFLKEYPAHKGSEMIVDKALPVKHNGITKEAAKKTAENLLKVDSSKIKLTIQSVEEMKNYNGQEVISVHYMYHFSNGSGSGSSIEFDKKTGELVRFHSMQQEIKEMLDENKDQKSLSYEEALAKAVEYAKEYSPSYLHEYALPSETSYADPMSGYYFIFPRIVDGVLVVGDQINVNIHKDGSLSSISIDRPLIDEWPSKDKVISEKEATETFKKSVMLKTSYMKEYMKRENNHYYLISSPLFNEEEFQVLEASTGKWFNQYNREVLPEVSHPNAAAELNYLIQSKVLTVKDAKSFNGDAAVSKGEAIRIMMNSLTYMYHGYPMDDSENAKQTFTNIDSKHTSYQAVERAVELGVIAADKSTFDVDSPITKEELSIWYIRALGLEEAAKQTKIYKNDFADSKKIKDEYTGYIVLADSLGLLKAEKNQFNPTKQVTYAELAVSTIRLGHEMSKKGRDYRYGY
;
A
#
# COMPACT_ATOMS: atom_id res chain seq x y z
N MET A 1 47.40 27.16 45.20
CA MET A 1 47.34 26.44 46.50
C MET A 1 45.93 25.89 46.69
N LYS A 2 45.82 24.60 47.07
CA LYS A 2 44.77 23.93 47.88
C LYS A 2 43.29 24.33 47.64
N LYS A 3 42.46 23.46 47.07
CA LYS A 3 41.70 22.33 47.71
C LYS A 3 40.43 22.76 48.45
N MET A 4 39.38 21.94 48.26
CA MET A 4 38.19 21.68 49.08
C MET A 4 37.03 22.69 48.97
N GLY A 5 35.74 22.31 48.92
CA GLY A 5 35.09 21.00 49.00
C GLY A 5 33.92 21.01 49.99
N ILE A 6 32.92 20.13 49.74
CA ILE A 6 31.87 19.60 50.66
C ILE A 6 30.57 20.45 50.70
N ILE A 7 29.36 19.90 50.48
CA ILE A 7 28.45 19.16 51.40
C ILE A 7 27.36 18.40 50.57
N LEU A 8 27.25 17.05 50.67
CA LEU A 8 26.20 16.18 51.32
C LEU A 8 24.78 16.27 50.71
N THR A 9 24.07 15.19 50.35
CA THR A 9 23.46 14.12 51.21
C THR A 9 23.12 12.84 50.37
N ALA A 10 23.47 11.62 50.84
CA ALA A 10 22.62 10.56 51.45
C ALA A 10 21.49 10.00 50.54
N SER A 11 21.24 8.70 50.33
CA SER A 11 21.30 7.54 51.24
C SER A 11 21.30 6.18 50.50
N ALA A 12 21.70 5.16 51.25
CA ALA A 12 21.87 3.72 50.96
C ALA A 12 20.70 2.97 50.33
N LEU A 13 21.02 1.88 49.61
CA LEU A 13 20.31 0.60 49.71
C LEU A 13 21.19 -0.58 49.24
N SER A 14 20.96 -1.71 49.90
CA SER A 14 21.85 -2.82 50.21
C SER A 14 21.80 -3.99 49.22
N LEU A 15 22.94 -4.66 49.07
CA LEU A 15 23.11 -5.99 48.49
C LEU A 15 22.34 -7.07 49.28
N GLY A 16 21.76 -8.05 48.58
CA GLY A 16 21.14 -9.24 49.15
C GLY A 16 21.05 -10.37 48.12
N MET A 17 21.89 -11.38 48.31
CA MET A 17 22.14 -12.53 47.44
C MET A 17 20.94 -13.47 47.27
N LEU A 18 20.87 -14.05 46.06
CA LEU A 18 20.02 -15.17 45.65
C LEU A 18 20.35 -16.43 46.47
N SER A 19 19.32 -17.15 46.90
CA SER A 19 19.43 -18.56 47.27
C SER A 19 18.48 -19.38 46.39
N ALA A 20 19.05 -20.41 45.77
CA ALA A 20 18.36 -21.39 44.98
C ALA A 20 17.79 -22.49 45.89
N THR A 21 16.55 -22.89 45.66
CA THR A 21 16.01 -24.17 46.12
C THR A 21 15.42 -24.90 44.91
N ALA A 22 15.99 -26.07 44.66
CA ALA A 22 15.54 -27.05 43.67
C ALA A 22 14.49 -28.01 44.28
N ASN A 23 13.83 -28.75 43.38
CA ASN A 23 12.92 -29.91 43.54
C ASN A 23 11.44 -29.57 43.30
N ALA A 24 10.66 -30.30 42.49
CA ALA A 24 10.92 -31.43 41.61
C ALA A 24 9.76 -31.54 40.61
N SER A 25 10.07 -31.96 39.39
CA SER A 25 9.14 -32.17 38.29
C SER A 25 8.13 -33.29 38.55
N TYR A 26 6.87 -33.05 38.19
CA TYR A 26 5.99 -34.07 37.61
C TYR A 26 5.38 -33.49 36.33
N THR A 27 5.58 -34.23 35.25
CA THR A 27 5.10 -33.99 33.89
C THR A 27 3.65 -34.42 33.74
N THR A 28 2.80 -33.54 33.23
CA THR A 28 1.69 -33.88 32.31
C THR A 28 1.44 -32.65 31.43
N GLY A 29 1.44 -32.88 30.12
CA GLY A 29 1.63 -31.84 29.12
C GLY A 29 0.36 -31.09 28.74
N THR A 30 0.54 -29.78 28.59
CA THR A 30 0.05 -28.92 27.52
C THR A 30 0.84 -27.62 27.64
N GLN A 31 1.53 -27.21 26.58
CA GLN A 31 2.33 -25.99 26.55
C GLN A 31 1.41 -24.77 26.37
N PRO A 32 1.56 -23.70 27.16
CA PRO A 32 0.79 -22.46 27.00
C PRO A 32 1.29 -21.67 25.78
N TYR A 33 0.35 -21.10 25.03
CA TYR A 33 0.62 -20.06 24.05
C TYR A 33 1.12 -18.82 24.80
N ASN A 34 2.40 -18.50 24.67
CA ASN A 34 2.96 -17.29 25.23
C ASN A 34 2.42 -16.07 24.46
N VAL A 35 1.62 -15.28 25.17
CA VAL A 35 1.58 -13.82 25.09
C VAL A 35 2.97 -13.30 24.75
N VAL A 36 3.05 -12.28 23.90
CA VAL A 36 4.25 -11.45 23.69
C VAL A 36 4.60 -10.76 25.01
N SER A 37 5.14 -11.54 25.93
CA SER A 37 5.95 -11.08 27.03
C SER A 37 7.32 -10.80 26.41
N GLN A 38 7.98 -9.74 26.87
CA GLN A 38 9.43 -9.70 26.88
C GLN A 38 9.92 -10.93 27.65
N VAL A 39 9.98 -12.09 27.01
CA VAL A 39 10.60 -13.28 27.55
C VAL A 39 12.08 -13.10 27.32
N ALA A 40 12.82 -13.13 28.42
CA ALA A 40 14.25 -12.94 28.47
C ALA A 40 14.94 -13.70 27.34
N ALA A 41 15.77 -12.98 26.60
CA ALA A 41 16.65 -13.52 25.59
C ALA A 41 17.32 -14.79 26.14
N THR A 42 17.16 -15.91 25.43
CA THR A 42 18.06 -17.04 25.58
C THR A 42 19.49 -16.52 25.36
N ASP A 43 20.40 -16.87 26.27
CA ASP A 43 21.79 -16.40 26.35
C ASP A 43 22.66 -16.86 25.16
N VAL A 44 22.26 -16.56 23.93
CA VAL A 44 23.18 -16.43 22.79
C VAL A 44 23.45 -14.94 22.64
N LEU A 45 24.53 -14.51 23.29
CA LEU A 45 24.99 -13.12 23.35
C LEU A 45 25.61 -12.72 22.00
N VAL A 46 24.81 -12.71 20.93
CA VAL A 46 25.26 -12.21 19.62
C VAL A 46 25.43 -10.70 19.71
N SER A 47 26.62 -10.22 19.38
CA SER A 47 26.93 -8.80 19.43
C SER A 47 26.55 -8.08 18.14
N LYS A 48 26.22 -6.79 18.24
CA LYS A 48 25.97 -5.94 17.06
C LYS A 48 27.21 -5.86 16.17
N GLU A 49 28.39 -5.90 16.80
CA GLU A 49 29.69 -5.94 16.14
C GLU A 49 29.83 -7.16 15.22
N GLU A 50 29.44 -8.35 15.70
CA GLU A 50 29.51 -9.58 14.92
C GLU A 50 28.51 -9.58 13.75
N LEU A 51 27.26 -9.19 14.00
CA LEU A 51 26.23 -9.10 12.96
C LEU A 51 26.60 -8.06 11.90
N LEU A 52 27.07 -6.88 12.30
CA LEU A 52 27.50 -5.84 11.36
C LEU A 52 28.74 -6.27 10.57
N LYS A 53 29.70 -6.95 11.21
CA LYS A 53 30.87 -7.51 10.52
C LYS A 53 30.46 -8.53 9.47
N LYS A 54 29.51 -9.42 9.80
CA LYS A 54 28.96 -10.40 8.86
C LYS A 54 28.25 -9.72 7.69
N PHE A 55 27.44 -8.71 7.97
CA PHE A 55 26.77 -7.92 6.95
C PHE A 55 27.76 -7.28 5.97
N LYS A 56 28.77 -6.57 6.50
CA LYS A 56 29.79 -5.89 5.68
C LYS A 56 30.67 -6.85 4.87
N ALA A 57 30.83 -8.09 5.32
CA ALA A 57 31.53 -9.12 4.53
C ALA A 57 30.75 -9.50 3.26
N SER A 58 29.42 -9.48 3.32
CA SER A 58 28.53 -9.72 2.18
C SER A 58 28.30 -8.46 1.34
N PHE A 59 28.21 -7.31 1.99
CA PHE A 59 27.83 -6.02 1.41
C PHE A 59 28.86 -4.93 1.76
N PRO A 60 30.08 -4.99 1.21
CA PRO A 60 31.12 -4.01 1.48
C PRO A 60 30.70 -2.62 0.98
N GLY A 61 31.00 -1.56 1.73
CA GLY A 61 30.59 -0.19 1.41
C GLY A 61 29.25 0.23 2.04
N VAL A 62 28.41 -0.73 2.43
CA VAL A 62 27.11 -0.44 3.03
C VAL A 62 27.26 -0.29 4.55
N PHE A 63 26.72 0.80 5.11
CA PHE A 63 26.82 1.17 6.53
C PHE A 63 28.26 1.37 7.05
N ASP A 64 29.21 1.73 6.18
CA ASP A 64 30.60 1.99 6.60
C ASP A 64 30.73 3.15 7.59
N SER A 65 29.84 4.15 7.48
CA SER A 65 29.77 5.30 8.39
C SER A 65 29.02 5.04 9.70
N ILE A 66 28.28 3.92 9.80
CA ILE A 66 27.41 3.62 10.95
C ILE A 66 28.14 2.70 11.94
N LYS A 67 28.17 3.11 13.20
CA LYS A 67 28.75 2.33 14.30
C LYS A 67 27.76 1.31 14.85
N PRO A 68 28.22 0.16 15.37
CA PRO A 68 27.34 -0.80 16.05
C PRO A 68 26.48 -0.18 17.15
N SER A 69 27.00 0.80 17.89
CA SER A 69 26.28 1.51 18.95
C SER A 69 25.09 2.35 18.46
N GLU A 70 25.04 2.69 17.16
CA GLU A 70 23.96 3.47 16.54
C GLU A 70 22.78 2.58 16.12
N PHE A 71 22.95 1.26 16.13
CA PHE A 71 21.85 0.32 15.86
C PHE A 71 21.06 0.02 17.14
N TYR A 72 19.74 0.05 17.04
CA TYR A 72 18.83 -0.69 17.90
C TYR A 72 18.80 -2.14 17.43
N MET A 73 18.83 -3.10 18.36
CA MET A 73 18.77 -4.51 18.03
C MET A 73 17.59 -5.15 18.75
N HIS A 74 16.80 -5.91 18.01
CA HIS A 74 15.72 -6.72 18.54
C HIS A 74 15.91 -8.16 18.08
N SER A 75 15.70 -9.10 18.99
CA SER A 75 15.77 -10.54 18.68
C SER A 75 14.46 -11.18 19.11
N TYR A 76 13.94 -12.07 18.28
CA TYR A 76 12.75 -12.83 18.61
C TYR A 76 12.87 -14.25 18.07
N ASP A 77 12.34 -15.20 18.83
CA ASP A 77 12.20 -16.57 18.39
C ASP A 77 10.89 -16.70 17.62
N ASN A 78 10.95 -17.24 16.41
CA ASN A 78 9.76 -17.61 15.68
C ASN A 78 9.29 -19.00 16.18
N PRO A 79 8.18 -19.09 16.92
CA PRO A 79 7.74 -20.34 17.53
C PRO A 79 7.37 -21.41 16.50
N TYR A 80 7.05 -21.02 15.26
CA TYR A 80 6.65 -21.94 14.20
C TYR A 80 7.83 -22.54 13.43
N GLU A 81 8.93 -21.80 13.34
CA GLU A 81 10.13 -22.24 12.63
C GLU A 81 11.20 -22.79 13.58
N ASN A 82 10.97 -22.70 14.89
CA ASN A 82 11.93 -23.02 15.95
C ASN A 82 13.32 -22.40 15.64
N THR A 83 13.31 -21.11 15.26
CA THR A 83 14.49 -20.40 14.78
C THR A 83 14.47 -18.98 15.34
N THR A 84 15.65 -18.46 15.67
CA THR A 84 15.82 -17.08 16.13
C THR A 84 16.02 -16.15 14.93
N ARG A 85 15.37 -14.98 14.97
CA ARG A 85 15.64 -13.85 14.06
C ARG A 85 16.23 -12.70 14.83
N HIS A 86 17.19 -12.02 14.22
CA HIS A 86 17.78 -10.80 14.74
C HIS A 86 17.54 -9.65 13.76
N SER A 87 17.09 -8.51 14.25
CA SER A 87 16.90 -7.29 13.47
C SER A 87 17.75 -6.18 14.07
N MET A 88 18.51 -5.50 13.22
CA MET A 88 19.24 -4.28 13.57
C MET A 88 18.65 -3.12 12.78
N SER A 89 18.28 -2.03 13.44
CA SER A 89 17.80 -0.81 12.79
C SER A 89 18.49 0.44 13.34
N PHE A 90 18.63 1.48 12.54
CA PHE A 90 19.12 2.77 13.01
C PHE A 90 18.29 3.91 12.42
N HIS A 91 18.35 5.04 13.11
CA HIS A 91 17.74 6.29 12.70
C HIS A 91 18.64 7.44 13.14
N LYS A 92 18.93 8.36 12.22
CA LYS A 92 19.84 9.48 12.46
C LYS A 92 19.53 10.66 11.56
N GLN A 93 19.88 11.86 11.99
CA GLN A 93 19.95 13.01 11.11
C GLN A 93 21.39 13.31 10.68
N GLU A 94 21.60 13.47 9.38
CA GLU A 94 22.86 13.85 8.77
C GLU A 94 22.63 14.94 7.72
N LYS A 95 23.30 16.10 7.88
CA LYS A 95 23.14 17.27 6.99
C LYS A 95 21.68 17.73 6.80
N GLY A 96 20.87 17.65 7.85
CA GLY A 96 19.44 18.00 7.80
C GLY A 96 18.56 16.96 7.10
N LYS A 97 19.12 15.82 6.66
CA LYS A 97 18.39 14.68 6.12
C LYS A 97 18.31 13.59 7.17
N GLU A 98 17.13 13.01 7.29
CA GLU A 98 16.90 11.82 8.09
C GLU A 98 17.37 10.61 7.29
N ILE A 99 18.21 9.78 7.90
CA ILE A 99 18.66 8.52 7.35
C ILE A 99 18.22 7.41 8.28
N SER A 100 17.80 6.31 7.68
CA SER A 100 17.42 5.11 8.40
C SER A 100 17.86 3.89 7.61
N GLY A 101 17.96 2.77 8.31
CA GLY A 101 18.16 1.49 7.68
C GLY A 101 17.92 0.36 8.65
N ASN A 102 17.65 -0.82 8.09
CA ASN A 102 17.42 -2.04 8.82
C ASN A 102 18.13 -3.22 8.16
N ILE A 103 18.46 -4.22 8.97
CA ILE A 103 19.08 -5.48 8.57
C ILE A 103 18.40 -6.60 9.35
N GLY A 104 17.88 -7.60 8.64
CA GLY A 104 17.32 -8.82 9.21
C GLY A 104 18.26 -10.01 9.01
N PHE A 105 18.43 -10.81 10.07
CA PHE A 105 19.22 -12.04 10.08
C PHE A 105 18.36 -13.22 10.50
N TYR A 106 18.60 -14.36 9.87
CA TYR A 106 17.86 -15.59 10.04
C TYR A 106 18.72 -16.74 10.56
N GLY A 107 18.21 -17.40 11.62
CA GLY A 107 18.75 -18.64 12.19
C GLY A 107 20.12 -18.50 12.85
N ASP A 108 20.63 -19.61 13.37
CA ASP A 108 21.90 -19.67 14.14
C ASP A 108 23.13 -19.26 13.31
N ASN A 109 23.04 -19.39 11.99
CA ASN A 109 24.07 -18.97 11.06
C ASN A 109 23.97 -17.48 10.72
N TYR A 110 23.02 -16.72 11.24
CA TYR A 110 22.83 -15.29 10.96
C TYR A 110 22.84 -14.96 9.46
N GLU A 111 22.15 -15.75 8.65
CA GLU A 111 22.08 -15.46 7.21
C GLU A 111 21.29 -14.16 6.99
N ILE A 112 21.74 -13.31 6.07
CA ILE A 112 21.08 -12.03 5.84
C ILE A 112 19.78 -12.30 5.07
N GLU A 113 18.66 -12.09 5.75
CA GLU A 113 17.30 -12.25 5.24
C GLU A 113 16.83 -10.99 4.51
N SER A 114 17.17 -9.82 5.07
CA SER A 114 16.80 -8.56 4.46
C SER A 114 17.75 -7.43 4.84
N PHE A 115 17.82 -6.41 3.99
CA PHE A 115 18.26 -5.08 4.39
C PHE A 115 17.55 -4.03 3.56
N GLN A 116 17.38 -2.85 4.13
CA GLN A 116 16.92 -1.67 3.42
C GLN A 116 17.54 -0.43 4.05
N TYR A 117 17.87 0.58 3.24
CA TYR A 117 18.31 1.88 3.78
C TYR A 117 18.05 3.06 2.85
N GLU A 118 18.16 4.25 3.43
CA GLU A 118 18.16 5.52 2.71
C GLU A 118 19.58 6.13 2.71
N PRO A 119 20.25 6.26 1.55
CA PRO A 119 21.57 6.86 1.49
C PRO A 119 21.52 8.38 1.73
N VAL A 120 22.60 8.92 2.30
CA VAL A 120 22.74 10.34 2.65
C VAL A 120 22.72 11.25 1.41
N ALA A 121 23.30 10.78 0.30
CA ALA A 121 23.42 11.54 -0.94
C ALA A 121 22.70 10.82 -2.09
N THR A 122 21.64 11.45 -2.59
CA THR A 122 20.75 10.87 -3.60
C THR A 122 20.59 11.75 -4.84
N ALA A 123 21.37 12.82 -4.98
CA ALA A 123 21.21 13.77 -6.09
C ALA A 123 21.28 13.06 -7.45
N ASP A 124 22.28 12.19 -7.65
CA ASP A 124 22.46 11.39 -8.87
C ASP A 124 21.41 10.25 -9.01
N SER A 125 20.53 10.09 -8.03
CA SER A 125 19.43 9.12 -8.05
C SER A 125 18.09 9.75 -8.39
N LEU A 126 17.97 11.08 -8.43
CA LEU A 126 16.73 11.77 -8.82
C LEU A 126 16.49 11.60 -10.32
N PHE A 127 15.25 11.85 -10.77
CA PHE A 127 14.95 11.81 -12.21
C PHE A 127 15.64 12.96 -12.98
N PRO A 128 16.27 12.71 -14.14
CA PRO A 128 16.54 11.41 -14.72
C PRO A 128 17.66 10.69 -13.96
N GLY A 129 17.44 9.41 -13.65
CA GLY A 129 18.46 8.59 -13.00
C GLY A 129 19.72 8.47 -13.85
N LYS A 130 20.89 8.39 -13.20
CA LYS A 130 22.17 8.09 -13.85
C LYS A 130 22.17 6.75 -14.58
N VAL A 131 21.44 5.77 -14.07
CA VAL A 131 21.20 4.48 -14.73
C VAL A 131 19.75 4.39 -15.19
N SER A 132 19.54 3.78 -16.36
CA SER A 132 18.21 3.43 -16.84
C SER A 132 17.64 2.23 -16.05
N LYS A 133 16.35 1.95 -16.24
CA LYS A 133 15.72 0.73 -15.71
C LYS A 133 16.46 -0.54 -16.15
N ASP A 134 16.85 -0.64 -17.43
CA ASP A 134 17.64 -1.77 -17.94
C ASP A 134 19.04 -1.86 -17.31
N GLY A 135 19.69 -0.71 -17.09
CA GLY A 135 20.96 -0.65 -16.37
C GLY A 135 20.81 -1.13 -14.93
N ALA A 136 19.75 -0.72 -14.24
CA ALA A 136 19.41 -1.17 -12.90
C ALA A 136 19.06 -2.66 -12.85
N LYS A 137 18.37 -3.18 -13.88
CA LYS A 137 18.05 -4.61 -14.05
C LYS A 137 19.33 -5.44 -14.11
N GLN A 138 20.32 -5.00 -14.90
CA GLN A 138 21.63 -5.65 -14.97
C GLN A 138 22.37 -5.61 -13.62
N ILE A 139 22.34 -4.48 -12.91
CA ILE A 139 22.94 -4.36 -11.57
C ILE A 139 22.29 -5.34 -10.58
N ALA A 140 20.97 -5.46 -10.58
CA ALA A 140 20.25 -6.40 -9.72
C ALA A 140 20.60 -7.86 -10.06
N HIS A 141 20.68 -8.20 -11.35
CA HIS A 141 21.09 -9.52 -11.81
C HIS A 141 22.53 -9.86 -11.37
N ASP A 142 23.47 -8.94 -11.53
CA ASP A 142 24.87 -9.13 -11.13
C ASP A 142 25.01 -9.25 -9.59
N PHE A 143 24.22 -8.46 -8.86
CA PHE A 143 24.10 -8.57 -7.41
C PHE A 143 23.63 -9.96 -6.98
N MET A 144 22.56 -10.47 -7.60
CA MET A 144 22.02 -11.80 -7.31
C MET A 144 23.01 -12.91 -7.64
N LYS A 145 23.69 -12.85 -8.80
CA LYS A 145 24.71 -13.82 -9.19
C LYS A 145 25.90 -13.86 -8.22
N LYS A 146 26.25 -12.72 -7.63
CA LYS A 146 27.34 -12.61 -6.64
C LYS A 146 26.95 -13.19 -5.28
N TYR A 147 25.72 -12.91 -4.83
CA TYR A 147 25.25 -13.26 -3.49
C TYR A 147 24.63 -14.68 -3.43
N MET A 148 23.76 -15.01 -4.38
CA MET A 148 23.09 -16.31 -4.53
C MET A 148 23.80 -17.14 -5.61
N LYS A 149 24.98 -17.68 -5.24
CA LYS A 149 25.95 -18.28 -6.18
C LYS A 149 25.54 -19.61 -6.81
N ASP A 150 24.51 -20.25 -6.28
CA ASP A 150 24.04 -21.56 -6.75
C ASP A 150 23.24 -21.47 -8.06
N GLY A 151 22.94 -20.26 -8.54
CA GLY A 151 22.16 -20.05 -9.75
C GLY A 151 20.71 -20.51 -9.59
N SER A 152 20.24 -20.72 -8.35
CA SER A 152 18.89 -21.21 -8.08
C SER A 152 17.83 -20.12 -8.20
N TYR A 153 18.14 -18.95 -8.72
CA TYR A 153 17.21 -17.82 -8.82
C TYR A 153 17.20 -17.26 -10.24
N GLN A 154 16.00 -17.02 -10.75
CA GLN A 154 15.77 -16.43 -12.06
C GLN A 154 14.91 -15.18 -11.93
N LEU A 155 15.23 -14.15 -12.70
CA LEU A 155 14.47 -12.91 -12.73
C LEU A 155 13.04 -13.17 -13.24
N GLU A 156 12.06 -12.61 -12.55
CA GLU A 156 10.66 -12.60 -12.97
C GLU A 156 10.38 -11.39 -13.87
N GLU A 157 9.91 -11.65 -15.09
CA GLU A 157 9.54 -10.62 -16.05
C GLU A 157 8.07 -10.22 -15.89
N GLY A 158 7.71 -8.97 -16.21
CA GLY A 158 6.31 -8.49 -16.25
C GLY A 158 5.73 -7.93 -14.94
N LEU A 159 6.47 -8.03 -13.81
CA LEU A 159 6.09 -7.41 -12.53
C LEU A 159 6.81 -6.08 -12.24
N GLU A 160 7.74 -5.67 -13.12
CA GLU A 160 8.66 -4.55 -12.88
C GLU A 160 7.97 -3.16 -12.77
N ASP A 161 6.69 -3.02 -13.16
CA ASP A 161 5.96 -1.75 -13.24
C ASP A 161 4.77 -1.66 -12.25
N PHE A 162 4.63 -2.61 -11.33
CA PHE A 162 3.43 -2.75 -10.48
C PHE A 162 3.26 -1.60 -9.46
N TYR A 163 4.29 -0.77 -9.25
CA TYR A 163 4.32 0.24 -8.19
C TYR A 163 4.94 1.58 -8.62
N TYR A 164 4.53 2.15 -9.76
CA TYR A 164 4.65 3.61 -9.91
C TYR A 164 3.62 4.30 -9.01
N SER A 165 3.88 4.30 -7.70
CA SER A 165 3.24 5.27 -6.81
C SER A 165 3.66 6.68 -7.24
N SER A 166 2.79 7.69 -7.05
CA SER A 166 3.13 9.09 -7.32
C SER A 166 4.42 9.46 -6.58
N GLN A 167 5.53 9.54 -7.31
CA GLN A 167 6.83 9.83 -6.74
C GLN A 167 7.15 11.32 -6.91
N ILE A 168 7.35 12.02 -5.79
CA ILE A 168 7.78 13.41 -5.82
C ILE A 168 9.23 13.53 -6.32
N LEU A 169 9.53 14.64 -6.99
CA LEU A 169 10.81 14.90 -7.67
C LEU A 169 12.01 15.07 -6.74
N THR A 170 11.79 15.20 -5.44
CA THR A 170 12.86 15.26 -4.45
C THR A 170 13.29 13.87 -3.95
N ARG A 171 12.58 12.80 -4.35
CA ARG A 171 12.87 11.42 -3.94
C ARG A 171 13.69 10.66 -4.99
N PRO A 172 14.59 9.76 -4.56
CA PRO A 172 15.42 8.95 -5.46
C PRO A 172 14.56 7.99 -6.28
N ILE A 173 14.79 7.88 -7.59
CA ILE A 173 14.22 6.83 -8.43
C ILE A 173 14.61 5.46 -7.87
N ARG A 174 13.64 4.56 -7.76
CA ARG A 174 13.81 3.20 -7.27
C ARG A 174 13.30 2.22 -8.31
N TYR A 175 14.14 1.25 -8.65
CA TYR A 175 13.77 0.11 -9.49
C TYR A 175 13.80 -1.14 -8.61
N THR A 176 12.69 -1.87 -8.53
CA THR A 176 12.62 -3.13 -7.77
C THR A 176 12.45 -4.29 -8.72
N PHE A 177 13.27 -5.31 -8.56
CA PHE A 177 13.29 -6.52 -9.38
C PHE A 177 13.07 -7.74 -8.51
N SER A 178 12.19 -8.64 -8.94
CA SER A 178 11.85 -9.88 -8.25
C SER A 178 12.52 -11.07 -8.92
N PHE A 179 13.11 -11.97 -8.14
CA PHE A 179 13.77 -13.18 -8.61
C PHE A 179 13.13 -14.39 -7.93
N ASN A 180 12.61 -15.33 -8.70
CA ASN A 180 12.02 -16.56 -8.18
C ASN A 180 13.06 -17.64 -8.01
N ARG A 181 12.97 -18.38 -6.90
CA ARG A 181 13.77 -19.58 -6.72
C ARG A 181 13.30 -20.65 -7.69
N MET A 182 14.25 -21.31 -8.35
CA MET A 182 14.02 -22.39 -9.30
C MET A 182 14.34 -23.72 -8.62
N GLN A 183 13.45 -24.68 -8.78
CA GLN A 183 13.64 -26.08 -8.43
C GLN A 183 13.39 -26.90 -9.70
N ASP A 184 14.35 -27.72 -10.14
CA ASP A 184 14.22 -28.54 -11.35
C ASP A 184 13.72 -27.79 -12.61
N GLY A 185 14.10 -26.51 -12.75
CA GLY A 185 13.70 -25.64 -13.86
C GLY A 185 12.32 -24.98 -13.72
N VAL A 186 11.64 -25.17 -12.59
CA VAL A 186 10.30 -24.62 -12.30
C VAL A 186 10.37 -23.65 -11.12
N ALA A 187 9.68 -22.51 -11.21
CA ALA A 187 9.65 -21.50 -10.15
C ALA A 187 8.90 -22.01 -8.90
N VAL A 188 9.41 -21.70 -7.72
CA VAL A 188 8.76 -21.97 -6.43
C VAL A 188 8.00 -20.72 -5.99
N GLY A 189 6.66 -20.79 -6.02
CA GLY A 189 5.78 -19.62 -6.04
C GLY A 189 5.81 -18.73 -4.79
N ASP A 190 6.25 -19.24 -3.64
CA ASP A 190 6.38 -18.49 -2.39
C ASP A 190 7.85 -18.16 -2.03
N GLN A 191 8.81 -18.47 -2.91
CA GLN A 191 10.24 -18.29 -2.66
C GLN A 191 10.86 -17.28 -3.62
N GLN A 192 10.58 -16.00 -3.37
CA GLN A 192 11.12 -14.88 -4.14
C GLN A 192 12.20 -14.10 -3.40
N VAL A 193 13.03 -13.39 -4.16
CA VAL A 193 13.98 -12.39 -3.69
C VAL A 193 13.70 -11.08 -4.40
N ASN A 194 13.52 -10.00 -3.65
CA ASN A 194 13.35 -8.66 -4.18
C ASN A 194 14.64 -7.85 -3.99
N VAL A 195 15.09 -7.18 -5.05
CA VAL A 195 16.27 -6.30 -5.04
C VAL A 195 15.85 -4.91 -5.49
N THR A 196 16.16 -3.89 -4.68
CA THR A 196 15.89 -2.49 -5.01
C THR A 196 17.18 -1.75 -5.35
N VAL A 197 17.23 -1.19 -6.55
CA VAL A 197 18.33 -0.41 -7.11
C VAL A 197 17.89 1.04 -7.30
N LEU A 198 18.69 1.99 -6.83
CA LEU A 198 18.43 3.42 -7.04
C LEU A 198 18.82 3.89 -8.44
N GLY A 199 18.31 5.05 -8.85
CA GLY A 199 18.67 5.72 -10.10
C GLY A 199 20.16 6.04 -10.26
N ASN A 200 20.97 6.01 -9.18
CA ASN A 200 22.44 6.11 -9.26
C ASN A 200 23.16 4.76 -9.47
N GLY A 201 22.43 3.64 -9.45
CA GLY A 201 22.95 2.27 -9.53
C GLY A 201 23.25 1.60 -8.19
N GLU A 202 22.97 2.25 -7.06
CA GLU A 202 23.22 1.69 -5.72
C GLU A 202 22.12 0.69 -5.32
N VAL A 203 22.52 -0.49 -4.83
CA VAL A 203 21.57 -1.48 -4.28
C VAL A 203 21.26 -1.11 -2.84
N VAL A 204 20.03 -0.68 -2.58
CA VAL A 204 19.59 -0.16 -1.27
C VAL A 204 18.55 -1.03 -0.59
N GLY A 205 18.09 -2.08 -1.25
CA GLY A 205 17.10 -3.00 -0.72
C GLY A 205 17.36 -4.43 -1.18
N PHE A 206 17.22 -5.36 -0.25
CA PHE A 206 17.23 -6.79 -0.48
C PHE A 206 16.25 -7.43 0.50
N ASN A 207 15.37 -8.29 0.01
CA ASN A 207 14.49 -9.08 0.86
C ASN A 207 14.34 -10.45 0.22
N ARG A 208 14.57 -11.52 0.98
CA ARG A 208 14.35 -12.89 0.52
C ARG A 208 13.29 -13.57 1.37
N ALA A 209 12.42 -14.33 0.71
CA ALA A 209 11.66 -15.37 1.38
C ALA A 209 12.62 -16.47 1.85
N ILE A 210 12.46 -16.92 3.11
CA ILE A 210 13.26 -17.99 3.66
C ILE A 210 12.62 -19.35 3.35
N PRO A 211 13.30 -20.25 2.64
CA PRO A 211 12.78 -21.58 2.38
C PRO A 211 12.71 -22.40 3.67
N SER A 212 11.72 -23.29 3.77
CA SER A 212 11.66 -24.28 4.85
C SER A 212 12.84 -25.26 4.75
N LYS A 213 13.42 -25.65 5.90
CA LYS A 213 14.63 -26.49 5.97
C LYS A 213 14.44 -27.91 5.40
N SER A 214 13.20 -28.40 5.30
CA SER A 214 12.90 -29.79 4.90
C SER A 214 11.80 -29.89 3.84
N SER A 215 11.85 -29.03 2.82
CA SER A 215 10.86 -29.10 1.74
C SER A 215 11.07 -30.28 0.81
N THR A 216 9.96 -30.87 0.38
CA THR A 216 9.91 -31.90 -0.68
C THR A 216 9.12 -31.36 -1.86
N PHE A 217 9.35 -31.91 -3.04
CA PHE A 217 8.77 -31.41 -4.28
C PHE A 217 8.22 -32.57 -5.10
N ASP A 218 7.13 -32.32 -5.81
CA ASP A 218 6.66 -33.18 -6.89
C ASP A 218 7.75 -33.40 -7.93
N ASP A 219 7.83 -34.59 -8.52
CA ASP A 219 8.80 -34.90 -9.57
C ASP A 219 8.28 -34.39 -10.92
N VAL A 220 8.89 -33.32 -11.44
CA VAL A 220 8.50 -32.70 -12.71
C VAL A 220 8.42 -33.69 -13.88
N LYS A 221 9.18 -34.78 -13.85
CA LYS A 221 9.17 -35.82 -14.91
C LYS A 221 7.91 -36.67 -14.92
N LYS A 222 7.12 -36.63 -13.85
CA LYS A 222 5.82 -37.33 -13.74
C LYS A 222 4.66 -36.45 -14.18
N GLY A 223 4.92 -35.20 -14.58
CA GLY A 223 3.91 -34.31 -15.13
C GLY A 223 3.23 -34.91 -16.35
N LYS A 224 1.91 -34.68 -16.46
CA LYS A 224 1.14 -34.94 -17.66
C LYS A 224 1.59 -34.02 -18.79
N ASP A 225 1.25 -34.39 -20.01
CA ASP A 225 1.44 -33.53 -21.17
C ASP A 225 0.68 -32.20 -20.98
N ALA A 226 1.35 -31.08 -21.26
CA ALA A 226 0.78 -29.75 -21.08
C ALA A 226 -0.48 -29.54 -21.95
N GLU A 227 -0.57 -30.17 -23.13
CA GLU A 227 -1.74 -30.11 -24.00
C GLU A 227 -2.96 -30.80 -23.37
N VAL A 228 -2.74 -31.89 -22.61
CA VAL A 228 -3.81 -32.58 -21.88
C VAL A 228 -4.39 -31.68 -20.79
N ILE A 229 -3.52 -31.03 -20.01
CA ILE A 229 -3.96 -30.08 -18.97
C ILE A 229 -4.64 -28.85 -19.58
N LEU A 230 -4.09 -28.34 -20.69
CA LEU A 230 -4.66 -27.20 -21.39
C LEU A 230 -6.07 -27.49 -21.92
N ASN A 231 -6.29 -28.69 -22.47
CA ASN A 231 -7.61 -29.10 -22.94
C ASN A 231 -8.58 -29.28 -21.75
N GLN A 232 -8.16 -29.91 -20.65
CA GLN A 232 -8.95 -29.98 -19.42
C GLN A 232 -9.41 -28.59 -18.95
N ILE A 233 -8.50 -27.61 -18.95
CA ILE A 233 -8.81 -26.21 -18.63
C ILE A 233 -9.80 -25.63 -19.64
N LYS A 234 -9.55 -25.75 -20.94
CA LYS A 234 -10.43 -25.21 -21.99
C LYS A 234 -11.82 -25.83 -21.96
N ASP A 235 -11.97 -27.09 -21.57
CA ASP A 235 -13.27 -27.76 -21.52
C ASP A 235 -14.16 -27.24 -20.38
N ASN A 236 -13.55 -26.74 -19.30
CA ASN A 236 -14.25 -26.22 -18.11
C ASN A 236 -14.21 -24.70 -17.98
N LEU A 237 -13.42 -24.02 -18.83
CA LEU A 237 -13.30 -22.57 -18.84
C LEU A 237 -14.58 -21.91 -19.35
N THR A 238 -15.13 -21.04 -18.52
CA THR A 238 -16.27 -20.17 -18.83
C THR A 238 -15.93 -18.71 -18.54
N ALA A 239 -16.62 -17.80 -19.20
CA ALA A 239 -16.57 -16.37 -18.91
C ALA A 239 -17.78 -15.97 -18.08
N LYS A 240 -17.55 -15.33 -16.92
CA LYS A 240 -18.61 -14.82 -16.06
C LYS A 240 -18.67 -13.30 -16.11
N LEU A 241 -19.87 -12.77 -16.35
CA LEU A 241 -20.13 -11.35 -16.29
C LEU A 241 -20.11 -10.88 -14.83
N GLN A 242 -19.38 -9.81 -14.54
CA GLN A 242 -19.33 -9.18 -13.21
C GLN A 242 -19.14 -7.67 -13.32
N TYR A 243 -19.66 -6.93 -12.35
CA TYR A 243 -19.23 -5.56 -12.11
C TYR A 243 -17.91 -5.58 -11.35
N GLN A 244 -17.03 -4.67 -11.71
CA GLN A 244 -15.74 -4.49 -11.07
C GLN A 244 -15.59 -3.05 -10.64
N ILE A 245 -15.47 -2.85 -9.33
CA ILE A 245 -15.22 -1.54 -8.74
C ILE A 245 -13.71 -1.31 -8.67
N THR A 246 -13.28 -0.15 -9.12
CA THR A 246 -11.90 0.32 -9.03
C THR A 246 -11.90 1.74 -8.47
N TYR A 247 -10.85 2.12 -7.76
CA TYR A 247 -10.72 3.47 -7.22
C TYR A 247 -9.59 4.17 -7.96
N PRO A 248 -9.88 5.03 -8.95
CA PRO A 248 -8.84 5.86 -9.55
C PRO A 248 -8.21 6.74 -8.47
N ASN A 249 -6.90 6.96 -8.57
CA ASN A 249 -6.11 7.69 -7.58
C ASN A 249 -6.56 9.15 -7.35
N GLU A 250 -7.50 9.68 -8.14
CA GLU A 250 -8.05 11.02 -8.02
C GLU A 250 -9.52 10.96 -7.56
N GLY A 251 -9.78 11.30 -6.28
CA GLY A 251 -11.10 11.73 -5.82
C GLY A 251 -12.00 10.71 -5.12
N ASN A 252 -11.50 9.52 -4.76
CA ASN A 252 -12.26 8.45 -4.06
C ASN A 252 -13.59 8.02 -4.71
N LYS A 253 -13.92 8.51 -5.90
CA LYS A 253 -15.14 8.07 -6.59
C LYS A 253 -14.89 6.70 -7.19
N PRO A 254 -15.71 5.69 -6.87
CA PRO A 254 -15.60 4.39 -7.49
C PRO A 254 -15.85 4.50 -9.00
N ASP A 255 -14.91 4.00 -9.80
CA ASP A 255 -15.11 3.71 -11.22
C ASP A 255 -15.58 2.26 -11.36
N VAL A 256 -16.72 2.07 -12.00
CA VAL A 256 -17.36 0.75 -12.14
C VAL A 256 -17.30 0.32 -13.60
N LYS A 257 -16.69 -0.83 -13.84
CA LYS A 257 -16.64 -1.46 -15.17
C LYS A 257 -17.45 -2.74 -15.17
N LEU A 258 -18.13 -3.01 -16.29
CA LEU A 258 -18.77 -4.30 -16.53
C LEU A 258 -17.82 -5.16 -17.37
N VAL A 259 -17.47 -6.34 -16.86
CA VAL A 259 -16.37 -7.15 -17.39
C VAL A 259 -16.74 -8.62 -17.46
N TYR A 260 -16.10 -9.34 -18.37
CA TYR A 260 -16.02 -10.79 -18.31
C TYR A 260 -14.73 -11.21 -17.61
N LYS A 261 -14.86 -12.01 -16.56
CA LYS A 261 -13.74 -12.67 -15.87
C LYS A 261 -13.71 -14.15 -16.27
N PRO A 262 -12.53 -14.74 -16.52
CA PRO A 262 -12.43 -16.19 -16.71
C PRO A 262 -12.67 -16.91 -15.38
N GLU A 263 -13.61 -17.84 -15.36
CA GLU A 263 -13.92 -18.70 -14.21
C GLU A 263 -13.28 -20.08 -14.46
N ILE A 264 -12.14 -20.31 -13.82
CA ILE A 264 -11.36 -21.55 -13.96
C ILE A 264 -10.43 -21.75 -12.77
N LEU A 265 -10.19 -23.00 -12.40
CA LEU A 265 -9.23 -23.39 -11.36
C LEU A 265 -7.88 -23.78 -11.95
N SER A 266 -6.84 -23.79 -11.10
CA SER A 266 -5.55 -24.39 -11.49
C SER A 266 -5.64 -25.92 -11.44
N VAL A 267 -4.63 -26.60 -11.97
CA VAL A 267 -4.61 -28.07 -12.02
C VAL A 267 -3.27 -28.59 -11.49
N ASN A 268 -3.30 -29.65 -10.69
CA ASN A 268 -2.09 -30.40 -10.36
C ASN A 268 -1.56 -31.07 -11.63
N ALA A 269 -0.34 -30.72 -12.05
CA ALA A 269 0.23 -31.16 -13.30
C ALA A 269 0.51 -32.67 -13.36
N ILE A 270 0.62 -33.37 -12.23
CA ILE A 270 0.85 -34.82 -12.17
C ILE A 270 -0.49 -35.57 -12.13
N THR A 271 -1.37 -35.21 -11.20
CA THR A 271 -2.61 -35.98 -10.96
C THR A 271 -3.74 -35.56 -11.90
N GLY A 272 -3.75 -34.31 -12.38
CA GLY A 272 -4.87 -33.68 -13.07
C GLY A 272 -6.02 -33.26 -12.15
N ASP A 273 -5.81 -33.32 -10.83
CA ASP A 273 -6.79 -32.84 -9.86
C ASP A 273 -6.88 -31.31 -9.92
N TRP A 274 -8.06 -30.75 -9.74
CA TRP A 274 -8.25 -29.30 -9.69
C TRP A 274 -7.70 -28.73 -8.39
N PHE A 275 -7.22 -27.50 -8.43
CA PHE A 275 -6.62 -26.81 -7.29
C PHE A 275 -7.19 -25.39 -7.17
N ASN A 276 -7.82 -25.11 -6.03
CA ASN A 276 -8.45 -23.83 -5.73
C ASN A 276 -7.58 -22.94 -4.81
N SER A 277 -6.27 -23.22 -4.71
CA SER A 277 -5.30 -22.62 -3.76
C SER A 277 -5.33 -23.17 -2.33
N TYR A 278 -6.44 -23.79 -1.91
CA TYR A 278 -6.61 -24.32 -0.56
C TYR A 278 -6.48 -25.85 -0.53
N GLU A 279 -7.13 -26.54 -1.47
CA GLU A 279 -7.20 -28.00 -1.53
C GLU A 279 -7.28 -28.52 -2.97
N PHE A 280 -7.16 -29.85 -3.09
CA PHE A 280 -7.32 -30.57 -4.35
C PHE A 280 -8.73 -31.16 -4.50
N LEU A 281 -9.36 -30.92 -5.64
CA LEU A 281 -10.69 -31.43 -5.99
C LEU A 281 -10.57 -32.44 -7.12
N LYS A 282 -11.23 -33.60 -6.96
CA LYS A 282 -11.28 -34.66 -7.99
C LYS A 282 -12.15 -34.31 -9.18
N GLU A 283 -13.15 -33.48 -8.96
CA GLU A 283 -14.10 -33.03 -9.98
C GLU A 283 -14.15 -31.50 -9.99
N TYR A 284 -14.45 -30.92 -11.14
CA TYR A 284 -14.63 -29.48 -11.24
C TYR A 284 -15.92 -29.10 -10.52
N PRO A 285 -15.92 -28.08 -9.64
CA PRO A 285 -17.13 -27.70 -8.91
C PRO A 285 -18.21 -27.24 -9.89
N ALA A 286 -19.42 -27.74 -9.72
CA ALA A 286 -20.55 -27.30 -10.53
C ALA A 286 -20.81 -25.80 -10.30
N HIS A 287 -20.96 -25.04 -11.38
CA HIS A 287 -21.36 -23.63 -11.30
C HIS A 287 -22.76 -23.52 -10.70
N LYS A 288 -22.84 -23.13 -9.43
CA LYS A 288 -24.09 -22.73 -8.79
C LYS A 288 -24.27 -21.22 -8.99
N GLY A 289 -25.48 -20.82 -9.36
CA GLY A 289 -25.86 -19.41 -9.34
C GLY A 289 -25.73 -18.84 -7.93
N SER A 290 -25.72 -17.52 -7.81
CA SER A 290 -25.69 -16.85 -6.51
C SER A 290 -27.02 -17.06 -5.77
N GLU A 291 -26.96 -17.67 -4.59
CA GLU A 291 -28.10 -17.76 -3.67
C GLU A 291 -28.16 -16.50 -2.83
N MET A 292 -29.28 -15.77 -2.84
CA MET A 292 -29.43 -14.54 -2.06
C MET A 292 -29.55 -14.84 -0.56
N ILE A 293 -29.03 -13.97 0.32
CA ILE A 293 -29.19 -14.12 1.78
C ILE A 293 -30.68 -14.08 2.17
N VAL A 294 -31.43 -13.18 1.53
CA VAL A 294 -32.88 -13.03 1.61
C VAL A 294 -33.44 -12.57 0.27
N ASP A 295 -34.66 -13.00 -0.09
CA ASP A 295 -35.27 -12.65 -1.38
C ASP A 295 -35.80 -11.21 -1.45
N LYS A 296 -36.09 -10.60 -0.30
CA LYS A 296 -36.74 -9.29 -0.19
C LYS A 296 -36.12 -8.45 0.92
N ALA A 297 -36.16 -7.14 0.73
CA ALA A 297 -35.71 -6.18 1.73
C ALA A 297 -36.41 -6.43 3.07
N LEU A 298 -35.62 -6.55 4.13
CA LEU A 298 -36.10 -6.62 5.50
C LEU A 298 -36.28 -5.19 6.05
N PRO A 299 -37.21 -4.98 7.00
CA PRO A 299 -37.39 -3.65 7.59
C PRO A 299 -36.15 -3.23 8.38
N VAL A 300 -35.82 -1.93 8.32
CA VAL A 300 -34.81 -1.33 9.20
C VAL A 300 -35.22 -1.54 10.66
N LYS A 301 -34.27 -1.81 11.54
CA LYS A 301 -34.56 -2.01 12.97
C LYS A 301 -34.94 -0.72 13.68
N HIS A 302 -34.34 0.40 13.26
CA HIS A 302 -34.59 1.70 13.85
C HIS A 302 -34.90 2.72 12.75
N ASN A 303 -35.75 3.70 13.07
CA ASN A 303 -35.96 4.88 12.23
C ASN A 303 -35.13 6.02 12.82
N GLY A 304 -33.82 5.93 12.62
CA GLY A 304 -32.81 6.73 13.25
C GLY A 304 -32.32 6.14 14.58
N ILE A 305 -31.01 6.25 14.83
CA ILE A 305 -30.39 5.89 16.12
C ILE A 305 -29.87 7.15 16.81
N THR A 306 -30.08 7.28 18.12
CA THR A 306 -29.49 8.38 18.91
C THR A 306 -28.11 7.99 19.43
N LYS A 307 -27.31 8.97 19.83
CA LYS A 307 -25.98 8.72 20.45
C LYS A 307 -26.08 7.83 21.69
N GLU A 308 -27.11 8.01 22.52
CA GLU A 308 -27.34 7.22 23.72
C GLU A 308 -27.71 5.77 23.37
N ALA A 309 -28.54 5.58 22.35
CA ALA A 309 -28.91 4.25 21.87
C ALA A 309 -27.71 3.53 21.25
N ALA A 310 -26.92 4.21 20.40
CA ALA A 310 -25.70 3.68 19.80
C ALA A 310 -24.68 3.28 20.89
N LYS A 311 -24.47 4.14 21.89
CA LYS A 311 -23.60 3.85 23.04
C LYS A 311 -24.05 2.59 23.78
N LYS A 312 -25.34 2.46 24.07
CA LYS A 312 -25.89 1.30 24.80
C LYS A 312 -25.73 0.00 23.99
N THR A 313 -25.96 0.05 22.68
CA THR A 313 -25.73 -1.10 21.79
C THR A 313 -24.26 -1.49 21.76
N ALA A 314 -23.36 -0.51 21.63
CA ALA A 314 -21.91 -0.73 21.70
C ALA A 314 -21.47 -1.36 23.03
N GLU A 315 -21.94 -0.85 24.17
CA GLU A 315 -21.64 -1.40 25.50
C GLU A 315 -22.08 -2.87 25.63
N ASN A 316 -23.21 -3.24 25.03
CA ASN A 316 -23.69 -4.62 25.04
C ASN A 316 -22.83 -5.55 24.15
N LEU A 317 -22.49 -5.10 22.93
CA LEU A 317 -21.65 -5.86 22.00
C LEU A 317 -20.22 -6.06 22.53
N LEU A 318 -19.68 -5.05 23.21
CA LEU A 318 -18.29 -5.01 23.69
C LEU A 318 -18.09 -5.59 25.10
N LYS A 319 -19.15 -6.09 25.74
CA LYS A 319 -19.10 -6.56 27.13
C LYS A 319 -18.19 -7.78 27.27
N VAL A 320 -17.12 -7.63 28.06
CA VAL A 320 -16.22 -8.75 28.43
C VAL A 320 -16.56 -9.26 29.82
N ASP A 321 -16.66 -10.58 29.97
CA ASP A 321 -16.78 -11.23 31.27
C ASP A 321 -15.39 -11.50 31.88
N SER A 322 -14.70 -10.44 32.31
CA SER A 322 -13.42 -10.53 33.02
C SER A 322 -13.22 -9.36 33.96
N SER A 323 -12.70 -9.64 35.16
CA SER A 323 -12.41 -8.62 36.18
C SER A 323 -11.09 -7.89 35.94
N LYS A 324 -10.24 -8.37 35.01
CA LYS A 324 -8.94 -7.77 34.68
C LYS A 324 -9.02 -6.69 33.60
N ILE A 325 -10.19 -6.52 32.99
CA ILE A 325 -10.41 -5.64 31.85
C ILE A 325 -11.47 -4.62 32.23
N LYS A 326 -11.20 -3.35 31.92
CA LYS A 326 -12.19 -2.28 32.01
C LYS A 326 -12.48 -1.73 30.62
N LEU A 327 -13.72 -1.89 30.15
CA LEU A 327 -14.22 -1.21 28.96
C LEU A 327 -14.57 0.25 29.30
N THR A 328 -14.12 1.18 28.46
CA THR A 328 -14.51 2.59 28.51
C THR A 328 -14.97 3.03 27.12
N ILE A 329 -16.11 3.71 27.04
CA ILE A 329 -16.49 4.47 25.85
C ILE A 329 -15.87 5.87 25.97
N GLN A 330 -15.00 6.22 25.03
CA GLN A 330 -14.23 7.46 25.05
C GLN A 330 -15.01 8.63 24.43
N SER A 331 -15.68 8.40 23.29
CA SER A 331 -16.52 9.40 22.64
C SER A 331 -17.65 8.77 21.82
N VAL A 332 -18.67 9.57 21.53
CA VAL A 332 -19.79 9.23 20.64
C VAL A 332 -20.07 10.43 19.73
N GLU A 333 -19.76 10.27 18.44
CA GLU A 333 -19.68 11.36 17.49
C GLU A 333 -20.57 11.08 16.28
N GLU A 334 -21.18 12.13 15.75
CA GLU A 334 -21.85 12.07 14.45
C GLU A 334 -20.87 12.55 13.41
N MET A 335 -20.69 11.78 12.34
CA MET A 335 -19.73 12.09 11.29
C MET A 335 -20.20 11.53 9.95
N LYS A 336 -19.56 11.95 8.86
CA LYS A 336 -19.60 11.21 7.60
C LYS A 336 -18.43 10.24 7.58
N ASN A 337 -18.67 8.97 7.26
CA ASN A 337 -17.58 8.01 7.06
C ASN A 337 -16.88 8.25 5.69
N TYR A 338 -15.87 7.45 5.35
CA TYR A 338 -15.09 7.60 4.12
C TYR A 338 -15.93 7.44 2.83
N ASN A 339 -17.11 6.81 2.92
CA ASN A 339 -18.09 6.67 1.84
C ASN A 339 -19.09 7.84 1.78
N GLY A 340 -18.95 8.86 2.63
CA GLY A 340 -19.87 10.00 2.71
C GLY A 340 -21.20 9.68 3.43
N GLN A 341 -21.33 8.49 4.02
CA GLN A 341 -22.53 8.07 4.76
C GLN A 341 -22.55 8.70 6.15
N GLU A 342 -23.70 9.25 6.56
CA GLU A 342 -23.89 9.76 7.91
C GLU A 342 -23.95 8.61 8.93
N VAL A 343 -23.01 8.59 9.87
CA VAL A 343 -22.87 7.55 10.89
C VAL A 343 -22.76 8.14 12.30
N ILE A 344 -23.08 7.33 13.30
CA ILE A 344 -22.68 7.54 14.69
C ILE A 344 -21.48 6.64 14.99
N SER A 345 -20.32 7.22 15.24
CA SER A 345 -19.09 6.53 15.65
C SER A 345 -18.97 6.50 17.18
N VAL A 346 -18.82 5.29 17.74
CA VAL A 346 -18.59 5.06 19.16
C VAL A 346 -17.16 4.56 19.37
N HIS A 347 -16.30 5.42 19.91
CA HIS A 347 -14.90 5.07 20.21
C HIS A 347 -14.80 4.39 21.57
N TYR A 348 -14.13 3.24 21.62
CA TYR A 348 -13.98 2.45 22.85
C TYR A 348 -12.53 2.07 23.12
N MET A 349 -12.24 1.80 24.39
CA MET A 349 -10.93 1.35 24.86
C MET A 349 -11.11 0.27 25.93
N TYR A 350 -10.39 -0.84 25.77
CA TYR A 350 -10.15 -1.80 26.85
C TYR A 350 -8.88 -1.41 27.59
N HIS A 351 -8.98 -1.24 28.90
CA HIS A 351 -7.83 -1.02 29.78
C HIS A 351 -7.48 -2.30 30.53
N PHE A 352 -6.19 -2.63 30.53
CA PHE A 352 -5.64 -3.79 31.22
C PHE A 352 -5.04 -3.39 32.57
N SER A 353 -4.99 -4.34 33.51
CA SER A 353 -4.47 -4.12 34.87
C SER A 353 -2.99 -3.68 34.93
N ASN A 354 -2.20 -3.91 33.87
CA ASN A 354 -0.80 -3.51 33.76
C ASN A 354 -0.59 -2.08 33.22
N GLY A 355 -1.66 -1.32 32.98
CA GLY A 355 -1.61 0.07 32.48
C GLY A 355 -1.57 0.20 30.95
N SER A 356 -1.59 -0.89 30.20
CA SER A 356 -1.76 -0.88 28.74
C SER A 356 -3.24 -0.89 28.34
N GLY A 357 -3.54 -0.70 27.05
CA GLY A 357 -4.90 -0.76 26.53
C GLY A 357 -4.96 -0.93 25.01
N SER A 358 -6.11 -1.40 24.52
CA SER A 358 -6.40 -1.51 23.09
C SER A 358 -7.83 -1.07 22.81
N GLY A 359 -8.04 -0.33 21.73
CA GLY A 359 -9.32 0.30 21.41
C GLY A 359 -9.57 0.42 19.92
N SER A 360 -10.82 0.69 19.55
CA SER A 360 -11.27 0.89 18.18
C SER A 360 -12.54 1.75 18.16
N SER A 361 -13.26 1.76 17.03
CA SER A 361 -14.58 2.37 16.90
C SER A 361 -15.62 1.37 16.39
N ILE A 362 -16.88 1.65 16.73
CA ILE A 362 -18.06 1.00 16.16
C ILE A 362 -18.87 2.07 15.44
N GLU A 363 -19.29 1.80 14.21
CA GLU A 363 -20.05 2.74 13.39
C GLU A 363 -21.45 2.22 13.12
N PHE A 364 -22.45 3.06 13.39
CA PHE A 364 -23.86 2.79 13.11
C PHE A 364 -24.36 3.76 12.04
N ASP A 365 -25.14 3.28 11.07
CA ASP A 365 -25.85 4.15 10.14
C ASP A 365 -26.82 5.04 10.93
N LYS A 366 -26.72 6.36 10.76
CA LYS A 366 -27.50 7.31 11.55
C LYS A 366 -29.00 7.20 11.27
N LYS A 367 -29.40 6.84 10.04
CA LYS A 367 -30.79 6.79 9.57
C LYS A 367 -31.47 5.47 9.90
N THR A 368 -30.75 4.35 9.91
CA THR A 368 -31.33 3.01 10.10
C THR A 368 -30.94 2.37 11.44
N GLY A 369 -29.90 2.89 12.10
CA GLY A 369 -29.33 2.32 13.31
C GLY A 369 -28.60 0.99 13.10
N GLU A 370 -28.37 0.61 11.86
CA GLU A 370 -27.72 -0.64 11.48
C GLU A 370 -26.21 -0.53 11.63
N LEU A 371 -25.56 -1.66 11.88
CA LEU A 371 -24.13 -1.74 12.06
C LEU A 371 -23.42 -1.65 10.71
N VAL A 372 -22.57 -0.64 10.55
CA VAL A 372 -21.76 -0.45 9.34
C VAL A 372 -20.38 -1.06 9.55
N ARG A 373 -19.81 -0.83 10.73
CA ARG A 373 -18.47 -1.32 11.09
C ARG A 373 -18.39 -1.70 12.56
N PHE A 374 -17.88 -2.89 12.81
CA PHE A 374 -17.65 -3.40 14.15
C PHE A 374 -16.45 -4.34 14.13
N HIS A 375 -15.59 -4.20 15.14
CA HIS A 375 -14.51 -5.13 15.42
C HIS A 375 -14.39 -5.26 16.93
N SER A 376 -14.42 -6.50 17.41
CA SER A 376 -14.24 -6.89 18.79
C SER A 376 -12.84 -7.46 18.97
N MET A 377 -12.10 -6.98 19.98
CA MET A 377 -10.81 -7.55 20.37
C MET A 377 -10.92 -8.47 21.59
N GLN A 378 -12.14 -8.87 21.95
CA GLN A 378 -12.39 -9.55 23.22
C GLN A 378 -11.67 -10.89 23.31
N GLN A 379 -11.64 -11.64 22.21
CA GLN A 379 -11.08 -12.97 22.21
C GLN A 379 -9.57 -12.91 22.28
N GLU A 380 -8.93 -12.10 21.44
CA GLU A 380 -7.50 -11.81 21.44
C GLU A 380 -7.02 -11.38 22.83
N ILE A 381 -7.82 -10.56 23.51
CA ILE A 381 -7.56 -10.14 24.88
C ILE A 381 -7.65 -11.31 25.87
N LYS A 382 -8.67 -12.18 25.76
CA LYS A 382 -8.77 -13.37 26.63
C LYS A 382 -7.61 -14.33 26.41
N GLU A 383 -7.14 -14.50 25.17
CA GLU A 383 -5.96 -15.32 24.87
C GLU A 383 -4.71 -14.71 25.50
N MET A 384 -4.54 -13.39 25.39
CA MET A 384 -3.45 -12.66 26.04
C MET A 384 -3.46 -12.75 27.58
N LEU A 385 -4.61 -13.03 28.19
CA LEU A 385 -4.74 -13.15 29.65
C LEU A 385 -4.72 -14.61 30.13
N ASP A 386 -4.51 -15.56 29.23
CA ASP A 386 -4.60 -17.01 29.48
C ASP A 386 -5.97 -17.39 30.10
N GLU A 387 -7.02 -16.68 29.69
CA GLU A 387 -8.42 -16.89 30.14
C GLU A 387 -9.23 -17.72 29.13
N ASN A 388 -8.55 -18.31 28.14
CA ASN A 388 -9.18 -19.18 27.17
C ASN A 388 -9.70 -20.45 27.85
N LYS A 389 -10.98 -20.74 27.66
CA LYS A 389 -11.57 -22.04 28.00
C LYS A 389 -11.52 -22.91 26.74
N ASP A 390 -11.25 -24.20 26.91
CA ASP A 390 -11.47 -25.19 25.84
C ASP A 390 -12.93 -25.10 25.38
N GLN A 391 -13.15 -24.43 24.25
CA GLN A 391 -14.48 -24.25 23.66
C GLN A 391 -14.61 -25.15 22.43
N LYS A 392 -15.77 -25.80 22.33
CA LYS A 392 -16.13 -26.57 21.16
C LYS A 392 -16.23 -25.64 19.95
N SER A 393 -15.46 -25.91 18.91
CA SER A 393 -15.53 -25.18 17.63
C SER A 393 -16.81 -25.56 16.89
N LEU A 394 -17.49 -24.57 16.31
CA LEU A 394 -18.59 -24.79 15.38
C LEU A 394 -18.13 -25.52 14.11
N SER A 395 -19.05 -26.16 13.39
CA SER A 395 -18.83 -26.51 11.98
C SER A 395 -18.91 -25.26 11.09
N TYR A 396 -18.43 -25.36 9.84
CA TYR A 396 -18.53 -24.27 8.88
C TYR A 396 -19.99 -23.86 8.64
N GLU A 397 -20.88 -24.84 8.50
CA GLU A 397 -22.31 -24.62 8.26
C GLU A 397 -22.99 -23.94 9.45
N GLU A 398 -22.64 -24.33 10.67
CA GLU A 398 -23.13 -23.67 11.90
C GLU A 398 -22.60 -22.23 12.00
N ALA A 399 -21.33 -22.00 11.67
CA ALA A 399 -20.73 -20.67 11.68
C ALA A 399 -21.31 -19.76 10.59
N LEU A 400 -21.60 -20.29 9.39
CA LEU A 400 -22.25 -19.56 8.29
C LEU A 400 -23.68 -19.18 8.69
N ALA A 401 -24.42 -20.11 9.29
CA ALA A 401 -25.76 -19.82 9.81
C ALA A 401 -25.73 -18.70 10.86
N LYS A 402 -24.71 -18.69 11.73
CA LYS A 402 -24.48 -17.61 12.70
C LYS A 402 -24.11 -16.28 12.05
N ALA A 403 -23.26 -16.28 11.03
CA ALA A 403 -22.93 -15.07 10.28
C ALA A 403 -24.18 -14.45 9.63
N VAL A 404 -25.05 -15.28 9.02
CA VAL A 404 -26.33 -14.84 8.46
C VAL A 404 -27.28 -14.33 9.54
N GLU A 405 -27.34 -14.98 10.71
CA GLU A 405 -28.12 -14.53 11.86
C GLU A 405 -27.68 -13.13 12.31
N TYR A 406 -26.38 -12.90 12.48
CA TYR A 406 -25.84 -11.59 12.86
C TYR A 406 -26.04 -10.52 11.79
N ALA A 407 -25.88 -10.86 10.50
CA ALA A 407 -26.17 -9.92 9.42
C ALA A 407 -27.64 -9.49 9.45
N LYS A 408 -28.58 -10.43 9.66
CA LYS A 408 -30.01 -10.14 9.83
C LYS A 408 -30.30 -9.36 11.11
N GLU A 409 -29.53 -9.59 12.17
CA GLU A 409 -29.69 -8.89 13.42
C GLU A 409 -29.19 -7.44 13.33
N TYR A 410 -28.02 -7.20 12.77
CA TYR A 410 -27.39 -5.89 12.88
C TYR A 410 -27.53 -5.02 11.64
N SER A 411 -27.76 -5.62 10.47
CA SER A 411 -27.78 -4.87 9.19
C SER A 411 -28.77 -5.47 8.16
N PRO A 412 -30.06 -5.64 8.51
CA PRO A 412 -31.03 -6.38 7.70
C PRO A 412 -31.44 -5.73 6.37
N SER A 413 -31.48 -4.40 6.27
CA SER A 413 -32.27 -3.72 5.23
C SER A 413 -31.75 -3.96 3.81
N TYR A 414 -30.44 -4.09 3.65
CA TYR A 414 -29.78 -4.29 2.36
C TYR A 414 -29.40 -5.74 2.06
N LEU A 415 -29.67 -6.71 2.95
CA LEU A 415 -29.28 -8.11 2.73
C LEU A 415 -29.86 -8.75 1.47
N HIS A 416 -30.97 -8.21 0.96
CA HIS A 416 -31.59 -8.65 -0.29
C HIS A 416 -30.77 -8.30 -1.54
N GLU A 417 -29.74 -7.47 -1.39
CA GLU A 417 -28.76 -7.16 -2.43
C GLU A 417 -27.52 -8.06 -2.35
N TYR A 418 -27.41 -8.96 -1.37
CA TYR A 418 -26.21 -9.78 -1.16
C TYR A 418 -26.50 -11.28 -1.27
N ALA A 419 -25.53 -12.00 -1.78
CA ALA A 419 -25.57 -13.46 -1.90
C ALA A 419 -24.81 -14.14 -0.76
N LEU A 420 -25.17 -15.39 -0.48
CA LEU A 420 -24.35 -16.30 0.29
C LEU A 420 -22.99 -16.50 -0.39
N PRO A 421 -21.93 -16.80 0.39
CA PRO A 421 -20.61 -17.09 -0.18
C PRO A 421 -20.70 -18.26 -1.17
N SER A 422 -20.21 -18.06 -2.40
CA SER A 422 -20.21 -19.09 -3.44
C SER A 422 -19.06 -20.09 -3.27
N GLU A 423 -18.04 -19.74 -2.51
CA GLU A 423 -16.91 -20.59 -2.14
C GLU A 423 -16.97 -20.87 -0.63
N THR A 424 -16.50 -22.05 -0.20
CA THR A 424 -16.29 -22.33 1.22
C THR A 424 -15.31 -21.30 1.76
N SER A 425 -15.82 -20.37 2.55
CA SER A 425 -15.00 -19.33 3.13
C SER A 425 -14.08 -19.93 4.18
N TYR A 426 -12.92 -19.32 4.35
CA TYR A 426 -11.83 -19.88 5.13
C TYR A 426 -12.15 -19.88 6.64
N ALA A 427 -11.84 -21.00 7.30
CA ALA A 427 -11.78 -21.13 8.74
C ALA A 427 -10.32 -21.08 9.18
N ASP A 428 -9.91 -20.02 9.87
CA ASP A 428 -8.60 -19.92 10.49
C ASP A 428 -8.53 -20.80 11.74
N PRO A 429 -7.60 -21.78 11.78
CA PRO A 429 -7.33 -22.53 13.00
C PRO A 429 -6.98 -21.63 14.20
N MET A 430 -6.56 -20.39 14.00
CA MET A 430 -6.25 -19.44 15.07
C MET A 430 -7.31 -18.33 15.25
N SER A 431 -8.00 -17.90 14.19
CA SER A 431 -8.77 -16.64 14.19
C SER A 431 -10.30 -16.79 14.04
N GLY A 432 -10.80 -17.99 13.74
CA GLY A 432 -12.25 -18.24 13.54
C GLY A 432 -12.65 -18.33 12.06
N TYR A 433 -13.91 -18.06 11.73
CA TYR A 433 -14.48 -18.15 10.39
C TYR A 433 -14.63 -16.78 9.77
N TYR A 434 -14.16 -16.61 8.54
CA TYR A 434 -14.32 -15.37 7.78
C TYR A 434 -15.29 -15.61 6.61
N PHE A 435 -16.36 -14.84 6.51
CA PHE A 435 -17.38 -14.94 5.46
C PHE A 435 -17.45 -13.65 4.64
N ILE A 436 -17.43 -13.82 3.31
CA ILE A 436 -17.63 -12.74 2.35
C ILE A 436 -18.98 -12.95 1.66
N PHE A 437 -19.93 -12.06 1.90
CA PHE A 437 -21.20 -12.02 1.20
C PHE A 437 -21.13 -10.97 0.09
N PRO A 438 -21.00 -11.36 -1.18
CA PRO A 438 -20.83 -10.40 -2.26
C PRO A 438 -22.16 -9.77 -2.66
N ARG A 439 -22.10 -8.52 -3.12
CA ARG A 439 -23.28 -7.82 -3.65
C ARG A 439 -23.65 -8.32 -5.04
N ILE A 440 -24.95 -8.34 -5.31
CA ILE A 440 -25.57 -8.65 -6.60
C ILE A 440 -26.38 -7.44 -7.05
N VAL A 441 -26.08 -6.90 -8.24
CA VAL A 441 -26.83 -5.82 -8.88
C VAL A 441 -27.39 -6.33 -10.20
N ASP A 442 -28.71 -6.29 -10.35
CA ASP A 442 -29.44 -6.84 -11.50
C ASP A 442 -29.04 -8.29 -11.87
N GLY A 443 -28.77 -9.13 -10.87
CA GLY A 443 -28.34 -10.52 -11.09
C GLY A 443 -26.86 -10.69 -11.48
N VAL A 444 -26.06 -9.62 -11.43
CA VAL A 444 -24.62 -9.64 -11.70
C VAL A 444 -23.84 -9.43 -10.40
N LEU A 445 -22.80 -10.23 -10.20
CA LEU A 445 -21.88 -10.12 -9.07
C LEU A 445 -21.11 -8.80 -9.11
N VAL A 446 -20.95 -8.14 -7.97
CA VAL A 446 -20.11 -6.96 -7.82
C VAL A 446 -18.84 -7.32 -7.06
N VAL A 447 -17.68 -7.19 -7.71
CA VAL A 447 -16.37 -7.35 -7.07
C VAL A 447 -15.92 -6.00 -6.51
N GLY A 448 -15.59 -5.98 -5.22
CA GLY A 448 -15.23 -4.77 -4.48
C GLY A 448 -16.36 -4.20 -3.61
N ASP A 449 -17.54 -4.82 -3.59
CA ASP A 449 -18.67 -4.46 -2.73
C ASP A 449 -19.22 -5.72 -2.04
N GLN A 450 -18.98 -5.84 -0.74
CA GLN A 450 -19.26 -7.06 0.02
C GLN A 450 -19.48 -6.78 1.52
N ILE A 451 -20.29 -7.62 2.14
CA ILE A 451 -20.39 -7.70 3.61
C ILE A 451 -19.34 -8.71 4.08
N ASN A 452 -18.47 -8.29 4.99
CA ASN A 452 -17.49 -9.14 5.63
C ASN A 452 -17.96 -9.46 7.05
N VAL A 453 -18.04 -10.74 7.40
CA VAL A 453 -18.41 -11.18 8.76
C VAL A 453 -17.36 -12.16 9.28
N ASN A 454 -16.76 -11.85 10.43
CA ASN A 454 -15.87 -12.76 11.15
C ASN A 454 -16.58 -13.33 12.38
N ILE A 455 -16.51 -14.64 12.56
CA ILE A 455 -17.12 -15.39 13.66
C ILE A 455 -16.04 -16.15 14.40
N HIS A 456 -15.94 -15.98 15.72
CA HIS A 456 -15.04 -16.79 16.53
C HIS A 456 -15.51 -18.25 16.59
N LYS A 457 -14.64 -19.17 17.02
CA LYS A 457 -14.93 -20.60 17.06
C LYS A 457 -16.15 -20.98 17.91
N ASP A 458 -16.46 -20.17 18.92
CA ASP A 458 -17.60 -20.36 19.81
C ASP A 458 -18.92 -19.80 19.24
N GLY A 459 -18.87 -19.21 18.05
CA GLY A 459 -20.02 -18.61 17.38
C GLY A 459 -20.25 -17.13 17.70
N SER A 460 -19.42 -16.48 18.52
CA SER A 460 -19.55 -15.05 18.79
C SER A 460 -19.06 -14.20 17.61
N LEU A 461 -19.70 -13.04 17.40
CA LEU A 461 -19.33 -12.08 16.36
C LEU A 461 -17.99 -11.41 16.70
N SER A 462 -16.98 -11.65 15.86
CA SER A 462 -15.68 -10.98 15.94
C SER A 462 -15.72 -9.62 15.27
N SER A 463 -16.20 -9.57 14.03
CA SER A 463 -16.30 -8.31 13.28
C SER A 463 -17.40 -8.38 12.22
N ILE A 464 -17.99 -7.24 11.92
CA ILE A 464 -18.78 -7.06 10.69
C ILE A 464 -18.36 -5.75 10.04
N SER A 465 -18.15 -5.78 8.73
CA SER A 465 -17.81 -4.60 7.94
C SER A 465 -18.63 -4.59 6.67
N ILE A 466 -19.40 -3.53 6.48
CA ILE A 466 -20.23 -3.27 5.31
C ILE A 466 -19.65 -2.05 4.63
N ASP A 467 -18.81 -2.28 3.64
CA ASP A 467 -18.31 -1.22 2.77
C ASP A 467 -19.21 -1.16 1.54
N ARG A 468 -20.14 -0.18 1.54
CA ARG A 468 -21.06 0.03 0.43
C ARG A 468 -20.70 1.33 -0.28
N PRO A 469 -19.87 1.27 -1.34
CA PRO A 469 -19.52 2.46 -2.10
C PRO A 469 -20.77 3.11 -2.72
N LEU A 470 -20.81 4.44 -2.70
CA LEU A 470 -21.85 5.21 -3.39
C LEU A 470 -21.55 5.20 -4.90
N ILE A 471 -22.35 4.42 -5.63
CA ILE A 471 -22.27 4.30 -7.09
C ILE A 471 -23.54 4.90 -7.68
N ASP A 472 -23.38 6.06 -8.31
CA ASP A 472 -24.49 6.80 -8.92
C ASP A 472 -24.95 6.17 -10.23
N GLU A 473 -24.01 5.60 -11.00
CA GLU A 473 -24.24 5.05 -12.34
C GLU A 473 -23.61 3.66 -12.48
N TRP A 474 -24.43 2.68 -12.85
CA TRP A 474 -23.99 1.32 -13.15
C TRP A 474 -23.90 1.14 -14.67
N PRO A 475 -22.79 0.60 -15.22
CA PRO A 475 -22.71 0.32 -16.65
C PRO A 475 -23.83 -0.60 -17.12
N SER A 476 -24.46 -0.26 -18.24
CA SER A 476 -25.55 -1.09 -18.78
C SER A 476 -25.05 -2.45 -19.27
N LYS A 477 -25.87 -3.48 -19.03
CA LYS A 477 -25.73 -4.80 -19.63
C LYS A 477 -26.21 -4.89 -21.08
N ASP A 478 -26.82 -3.82 -21.59
CA ASP A 478 -27.26 -3.78 -22.98
C ASP A 478 -26.05 -3.70 -23.91
N LYS A 479 -26.09 -4.47 -25.02
CA LYS A 479 -25.04 -4.47 -26.05
C LYS A 479 -23.67 -4.98 -25.58
N VAL A 480 -23.62 -5.81 -24.55
CA VAL A 480 -22.41 -6.58 -24.23
C VAL A 480 -22.21 -7.73 -25.25
N ILE A 481 -20.95 -8.14 -25.45
CA ILE A 481 -20.64 -9.38 -26.16
C ILE A 481 -21.24 -10.56 -25.41
N SER A 482 -21.47 -11.70 -26.07
CA SER A 482 -22.05 -12.85 -25.36
C SER A 482 -21.03 -13.54 -24.45
N GLU A 483 -21.49 -14.19 -23.36
CA GLU A 483 -20.65 -15.07 -22.52
C GLU A 483 -19.92 -16.13 -23.35
N LYS A 484 -20.58 -16.67 -24.39
CA LYS A 484 -19.98 -17.63 -25.31
C LYS A 484 -18.80 -17.02 -26.08
N GLU A 485 -18.97 -15.80 -26.59
CA GLU A 485 -17.92 -15.09 -27.32
C GLU A 485 -16.73 -14.73 -26.43
N ALA A 486 -17.00 -14.25 -25.22
CA ALA A 486 -15.96 -14.00 -24.21
C ALA A 486 -15.22 -15.30 -23.84
N THR A 487 -15.96 -16.39 -23.62
CA THR A 487 -15.41 -17.72 -23.31
C THR A 487 -14.48 -18.21 -24.41
N GLU A 488 -14.91 -18.12 -25.68
CA GLU A 488 -14.06 -18.49 -26.83
C GLU A 488 -12.82 -17.61 -26.94
N THR A 489 -12.91 -16.34 -26.55
CA THR A 489 -11.77 -15.43 -26.52
C THR A 489 -10.74 -15.86 -25.47
N PHE A 490 -11.18 -16.19 -24.25
CA PHE A 490 -10.30 -16.77 -23.22
C PHE A 490 -9.70 -18.11 -23.64
N LYS A 491 -10.50 -19.02 -24.23
CA LYS A 491 -10.00 -20.33 -24.71
C LYS A 491 -8.93 -20.21 -25.80
N LYS A 492 -8.96 -19.15 -26.61
CA LYS A 492 -7.94 -18.89 -27.63
C LYS A 492 -6.65 -18.31 -27.05
N SER A 493 -6.74 -17.53 -25.97
CA SER A 493 -5.59 -16.86 -25.36
C SER A 493 -4.99 -17.58 -24.16
N VAL A 494 -5.64 -18.64 -23.66
CA VAL A 494 -5.19 -19.34 -22.46
C VAL A 494 -3.88 -20.11 -22.71
N MET A 495 -2.93 -19.88 -21.81
CA MET A 495 -1.63 -20.54 -21.71
C MET A 495 -1.47 -21.09 -20.28
N LEU A 496 -0.50 -21.98 -20.06
CA LEU A 496 -0.21 -22.54 -18.74
C LEU A 496 1.10 -21.98 -18.18
N LYS A 497 1.06 -21.46 -16.96
CA LYS A 497 2.24 -21.20 -16.13
C LYS A 497 2.32 -22.29 -15.07
N THR A 498 3.39 -23.08 -15.10
CA THR A 498 3.59 -24.13 -14.10
C THR A 498 4.56 -23.64 -13.03
N SER A 499 4.18 -23.80 -11.76
CA SER A 499 4.98 -23.43 -10.59
C SER A 499 4.81 -24.46 -9.49
N TYR A 500 5.79 -24.50 -8.58
CA TYR A 500 5.66 -25.24 -7.34
C TYR A 500 4.89 -24.39 -6.32
N MET A 501 3.79 -24.93 -5.80
CA MET A 501 2.95 -24.26 -4.80
C MET A 501 2.66 -25.21 -3.63
N LYS A 502 2.46 -24.63 -2.45
CA LYS A 502 1.94 -25.34 -1.28
C LYS A 502 0.43 -25.17 -1.21
N GLU A 503 -0.21 -26.11 -0.53
CA GLU A 503 -1.54 -25.86 0.02
C GLU A 503 -1.41 -24.74 1.06
N TYR A 504 -1.95 -23.56 0.76
CA TYR A 504 -1.71 -22.31 1.49
C TYR A 504 -1.93 -22.43 3.01
N MET A 505 -2.80 -23.34 3.46
CA MET A 505 -3.22 -23.45 4.86
C MET A 505 -2.61 -24.60 5.66
N LYS A 506 -1.93 -25.58 5.03
CA LYS A 506 -1.25 -26.64 5.77
C LYS A 506 0.19 -26.21 6.05
N ARG A 507 0.38 -25.37 7.08
CA ARG A 507 1.71 -24.85 7.45
C ARG A 507 2.72 -25.95 7.79
N GLU A 508 2.26 -27.10 8.27
CA GLU A 508 3.10 -28.29 8.49
C GLU A 508 3.44 -29.03 7.18
N ASN A 509 2.66 -28.80 6.12
CA ASN A 509 2.93 -29.37 4.80
C ASN A 509 4.10 -28.64 4.16
N ASN A 510 5.28 -29.26 4.25
CA ASN A 510 6.49 -28.80 3.60
C ASN A 510 6.62 -29.34 2.16
N HIS A 511 5.60 -30.02 1.63
CA HIS A 511 5.58 -30.51 0.26
C HIS A 511 5.06 -29.45 -0.72
N TYR A 512 5.78 -29.28 -1.83
CA TYR A 512 5.42 -28.43 -2.95
C TYR A 512 4.87 -29.27 -4.09
N TYR A 513 3.63 -28.96 -4.48
CA TYR A 513 2.95 -29.59 -5.59
C TYR A 513 3.23 -28.86 -6.89
N LEU A 514 3.30 -29.59 -8.00
CA LEU A 514 3.44 -29.01 -9.32
C LEU A 514 2.07 -28.54 -9.83
N ILE A 515 1.85 -27.23 -9.87
CA ILE A 515 0.57 -26.62 -10.23
C ILE A 515 0.70 -25.91 -11.57
N SER A 516 -0.19 -26.23 -12.50
CA SER A 516 -0.37 -25.50 -13.75
C SER A 516 -1.55 -24.54 -13.62
N SER A 517 -1.24 -23.24 -13.63
CA SER A 517 -2.21 -22.15 -13.54
C SER A 517 -2.46 -21.54 -14.92
N PRO A 518 -3.72 -21.18 -15.25
CA PRO A 518 -4.03 -20.52 -16.51
C PRO A 518 -3.57 -19.06 -16.51
N LEU A 519 -2.93 -18.65 -17.60
CA LEU A 519 -2.65 -17.27 -17.97
C LEU A 519 -3.47 -16.90 -19.19
N PHE A 520 -3.93 -15.65 -19.29
CA PHE A 520 -4.72 -15.20 -20.42
C PHE A 520 -4.05 -14.00 -21.05
N ASN A 521 -3.88 -14.02 -22.37
CA ASN A 521 -3.22 -12.92 -23.09
C ASN A 521 -1.83 -12.59 -22.50
N GLU A 522 -1.05 -13.65 -22.22
CA GLU A 522 0.34 -13.61 -21.72
C GLU A 522 0.53 -12.99 -20.33
N GLU A 523 -0.54 -12.57 -19.64
CA GLU A 523 -0.47 -11.91 -18.34
C GLU A 523 -1.42 -12.54 -17.31
N GLU A 524 -1.12 -12.27 -16.03
CA GLU A 524 -2.01 -12.59 -14.92
C GLU A 524 -3.14 -11.57 -14.81
N PHE A 525 -4.31 -12.01 -14.32
CA PHE A 525 -5.44 -11.14 -13.98
C PHE A 525 -6.07 -10.37 -15.15
N GLN A 526 -5.95 -10.90 -16.36
CA GLN A 526 -6.56 -10.32 -17.56
C GLN A 526 -8.07 -10.62 -17.62
N VAL A 527 -8.84 -9.60 -17.97
CA VAL A 527 -10.31 -9.62 -18.13
C VAL A 527 -10.70 -8.96 -19.45
N LEU A 528 -11.94 -9.13 -19.89
CA LEU A 528 -12.48 -8.49 -21.09
C LEU A 528 -13.52 -7.44 -20.71
N GLU A 529 -13.41 -6.23 -21.27
CA GLU A 529 -14.48 -5.24 -21.19
C GLU A 529 -15.75 -5.78 -21.87
N ALA A 530 -16.87 -5.83 -21.15
CA ALA A 530 -18.06 -6.54 -21.63
C ALA A 530 -18.68 -5.94 -22.89
N SER A 531 -18.57 -4.63 -23.09
CA SER A 531 -19.14 -3.92 -24.26
C SER A 531 -18.30 -4.03 -25.52
N THR A 532 -16.98 -4.23 -25.40
CA THR A 532 -16.04 -4.16 -26.53
C THR A 532 -15.25 -5.45 -26.76
N GLY A 533 -15.16 -6.34 -25.77
CA GLY A 533 -14.29 -7.50 -25.79
C GLY A 533 -12.80 -7.17 -25.73
N LYS A 534 -12.41 -5.94 -25.35
CA LYS A 534 -11.01 -5.55 -25.21
C LYS A 534 -10.40 -6.09 -23.92
N TRP A 535 -9.18 -6.60 -24.03
CA TRP A 535 -8.36 -7.01 -22.89
C TRP A 535 -7.98 -5.83 -22.01
N PHE A 536 -8.04 -6.04 -20.70
CA PHE A 536 -7.37 -5.18 -19.73
C PHE A 536 -7.08 -5.96 -18.44
N ASN A 537 -6.15 -5.45 -17.65
CA ASN A 537 -5.84 -6.05 -16.35
C ASN A 537 -6.90 -5.65 -15.31
N GLN A 538 -7.41 -6.61 -14.55
CA GLN A 538 -8.47 -6.37 -13.56
C GLN A 538 -8.08 -5.31 -12.53
N TYR A 539 -6.80 -5.14 -12.20
CA TYR A 539 -6.36 -4.08 -11.28
C TYR A 539 -6.30 -2.69 -11.93
N ASN A 540 -6.91 -2.53 -13.12
CA ASN A 540 -6.94 -1.29 -13.89
C ASN A 540 -5.54 -0.72 -14.12
N ARG A 541 -4.59 -1.59 -14.54
CA ARG A 541 -3.27 -1.14 -15.00
C ARG A 541 -3.46 -0.24 -16.22
N GLU A 542 -3.58 1.06 -15.98
CA GLU A 542 -3.76 2.06 -17.02
C GLU A 542 -2.48 2.13 -17.85
N VAL A 543 -2.58 1.80 -19.14
CA VAL A 543 -1.49 2.07 -20.09
C VAL A 543 -1.52 3.55 -20.39
N LEU A 544 -0.67 4.30 -19.68
CA LEU A 544 -0.56 5.74 -19.85
C LEU A 544 0.10 6.08 -21.19
N PRO A 545 -0.36 7.13 -21.89
CA PRO A 545 0.19 7.52 -23.18
C PRO A 545 1.65 7.93 -23.09
N GLU A 546 2.42 7.62 -24.13
CA GLU A 546 3.77 8.14 -24.32
C GLU A 546 3.75 9.26 -25.38
N VAL A 547 4.28 10.43 -25.02
CA VAL A 547 4.33 11.60 -25.90
C VAL A 547 5.75 11.82 -26.42
N SER A 548 5.86 12.29 -27.65
CA SER A 548 7.13 12.70 -28.24
C SER A 548 7.31 14.21 -28.16
N HIS A 549 8.52 14.66 -27.84
CA HIS A 549 8.90 16.08 -27.92
C HIS A 549 10.41 16.20 -28.20
N PRO A 550 10.87 17.14 -29.03
CA PRO A 550 12.28 17.21 -29.43
C PRO A 550 13.27 17.27 -28.25
N ASN A 551 12.91 17.99 -27.18
CA ASN A 551 13.83 18.31 -26.08
C ASN A 551 13.26 18.04 -24.68
N ALA A 552 12.06 17.43 -24.57
CA ALA A 552 11.38 17.26 -23.28
C ALA A 552 10.58 15.96 -23.16
N ALA A 553 10.79 15.01 -24.06
CA ALA A 553 10.01 13.76 -24.08
C ALA A 553 10.17 12.99 -22.76
N ALA A 554 11.39 12.89 -22.25
CA ALA A 554 11.66 12.16 -21.01
C ALA A 554 10.95 12.80 -19.81
N GLU A 555 11.01 14.12 -19.69
CA GLU A 555 10.38 14.89 -18.61
C GLU A 555 8.86 14.83 -18.66
N LEU A 556 8.27 15.01 -19.85
CA LEU A 556 6.83 14.90 -20.04
C LEU A 556 6.34 13.49 -19.72
N ASN A 557 7.00 12.47 -20.27
CA ASN A 557 6.64 11.07 -20.01
C ASN A 557 6.84 10.70 -18.54
N TYR A 558 7.87 11.21 -17.87
CA TYR A 558 8.03 10.98 -16.43
C TYR A 558 6.84 11.54 -15.63
N LEU A 559 6.40 12.78 -15.92
CA LEU A 559 5.26 13.37 -15.25
C LEU A 559 3.93 12.67 -15.58
N ILE A 560 3.80 12.13 -16.79
CA ILE A 560 2.64 11.30 -17.17
C ILE A 560 2.66 10.00 -16.39
N GLN A 561 3.76 9.25 -16.42
CA GLN A 561 3.90 7.97 -15.72
C GLN A 561 3.78 8.11 -14.20
N SER A 562 4.19 9.25 -13.63
CA SER A 562 4.00 9.57 -12.21
C SER A 562 2.60 10.10 -11.88
N LYS A 563 1.68 10.13 -12.86
CA LYS A 563 0.30 10.65 -12.76
C LYS A 563 0.22 12.11 -12.28
N VAL A 564 1.24 12.90 -12.58
CA VAL A 564 1.27 14.35 -12.31
C VAL A 564 0.66 15.12 -13.47
N LEU A 565 0.97 14.72 -14.71
CA LEU A 565 0.45 15.30 -15.93
C LEU A 565 -0.56 14.34 -16.58
N THR A 566 -1.80 14.78 -16.74
CA THR A 566 -2.86 13.96 -17.32
C THR A 566 -2.94 14.21 -18.81
N VAL A 567 -2.67 13.19 -19.62
CA VAL A 567 -2.81 13.23 -21.09
C VAL A 567 -3.83 12.17 -21.50
N LYS A 568 -4.90 12.58 -22.16
CA LYS A 568 -5.96 11.65 -22.63
C LYS A 568 -5.58 10.95 -23.93
N ASP A 569 -4.91 11.66 -24.83
CA ASP A 569 -4.48 11.14 -26.13
C ASP A 569 -3.12 11.72 -26.49
N ALA A 570 -2.13 10.83 -26.67
CA ALA A 570 -0.78 11.21 -27.05
C ALA A 570 -0.71 11.96 -28.37
N LYS A 571 -1.61 11.65 -29.32
CA LYS A 571 -1.57 12.20 -30.68
C LYS A 571 -2.03 13.66 -30.76
N SER A 572 -2.92 14.06 -29.85
CA SER A 572 -3.42 15.44 -29.76
C SER A 572 -2.68 16.29 -28.72
N PHE A 573 -1.83 15.69 -27.90
CA PHE A 573 -1.03 16.43 -26.93
C PHE A 573 0.02 17.31 -27.62
N ASN A 574 -0.02 18.61 -27.32
CA ASN A 574 0.95 19.58 -27.81
C ASN A 574 1.80 20.09 -26.63
N GLY A 575 3.04 19.59 -26.54
CA GLY A 575 4.01 20.01 -25.51
C GLY A 575 4.40 21.50 -25.57
N ASP A 576 4.24 22.14 -26.73
CA ASP A 576 4.51 23.58 -26.94
C ASP A 576 3.29 24.48 -26.67
N ALA A 577 2.16 23.91 -26.27
CA ALA A 577 0.99 24.70 -25.86
C ALA A 577 1.27 25.43 -24.53
N ALA A 578 0.76 26.65 -24.41
CA ALA A 578 0.84 27.43 -23.18
C ALA A 578 0.06 26.74 -22.05
N VAL A 579 0.67 26.67 -20.86
CA VAL A 579 0.05 26.08 -19.66
C VAL A 579 -0.67 27.16 -18.85
N SER A 580 -1.87 26.84 -18.34
CA SER A 580 -2.60 27.74 -17.44
C SER A 580 -1.96 27.79 -16.06
N LYS A 581 -2.22 28.85 -15.28
CA LYS A 581 -1.74 28.98 -13.90
C LYS A 581 -2.23 27.83 -13.01
N GLY A 582 -3.49 27.42 -13.18
CA GLY A 582 -4.09 26.32 -12.43
C GLY A 582 -3.44 24.97 -12.71
N GLU A 583 -3.13 24.70 -13.97
CA GLU A 583 -2.45 23.46 -14.36
C GLU A 583 -0.97 23.48 -13.98
N ALA A 584 -0.31 24.64 -14.12
CA ALA A 584 1.07 24.81 -13.74
C ALA A 584 1.30 24.57 -12.23
N ILE A 585 0.44 25.14 -11.38
CA ILE A 585 0.56 24.93 -9.93
C ILE A 585 0.19 23.49 -9.55
N ARG A 586 -0.75 22.85 -10.25
CA ARG A 586 -1.09 21.44 -10.05
C ARG A 586 0.11 20.54 -10.35
N ILE A 587 0.71 20.69 -11.54
CA ILE A 587 1.91 19.93 -11.93
C ILE A 587 3.04 20.17 -10.93
N MET A 588 3.31 21.43 -10.59
CA MET A 588 4.37 21.80 -9.64
C MET A 588 4.13 21.20 -8.25
N MET A 589 2.92 21.32 -7.70
CA MET A 589 2.65 20.86 -6.34
C MET A 589 2.53 19.34 -6.25
N ASN A 590 1.89 18.68 -7.22
CA ASN A 590 1.82 17.21 -7.30
C ASN A 590 3.23 16.60 -7.47
N SER A 591 4.15 17.34 -8.11
CA SER A 591 5.55 16.94 -8.24
C SER A 591 6.37 17.07 -6.96
N LEU A 592 5.99 17.93 -6.03
CA LEU A 592 6.83 18.31 -4.88
C LEU A 592 6.23 17.89 -3.53
N THR A 593 4.95 17.54 -3.50
CA THR A 593 4.22 17.15 -2.29
C THR A 593 3.39 15.90 -2.55
N TYR A 594 3.34 15.02 -1.56
CA TYR A 594 2.34 13.97 -1.52
C TYR A 594 1.00 14.62 -1.20
N MET A 595 0.07 14.61 -2.15
CA MET A 595 -1.31 15.03 -1.91
C MET A 595 -2.19 13.79 -1.93
N TYR A 596 -2.76 13.45 -0.77
CA TYR A 596 -3.73 12.38 -0.68
C TYR A 596 -5.06 12.88 -1.24
N HIS A 597 -5.37 12.51 -2.48
CA HIS A 597 -6.63 12.86 -3.17
C HIS A 597 -7.83 12.02 -2.66
N GLY A 598 -7.70 11.41 -1.48
CA GLY A 598 -8.61 10.40 -0.95
C GLY A 598 -8.98 10.57 0.53
N TYR A 599 -8.70 11.73 1.11
CA TYR A 599 -9.55 12.20 2.20
C TYR A 599 -10.44 13.28 1.59
N PRO A 600 -11.75 13.05 1.48
CA PRO A 600 -12.67 14.16 1.44
C PRO A 600 -12.29 15.05 2.64
N MET A 601 -11.72 16.22 2.37
CA MET A 601 -12.06 17.38 3.19
C MET A 601 -13.53 17.72 2.87
N ASP A 602 -14.44 16.75 3.00
CA ASP A 602 -15.87 16.97 2.96
C ASP A 602 -16.22 17.60 4.29
N ASP A 603 -16.86 18.77 4.22
CA ASP A 603 -17.63 19.34 5.32
C ASP A 603 -16.94 19.42 6.68
N SER A 604 -15.60 19.59 6.73
CA SER A 604 -15.07 20.27 7.90
C SER A 604 -15.62 21.69 7.83
N GLU A 605 -16.24 22.19 8.89
CA GLU A 605 -16.57 23.62 9.05
C GLU A 605 -15.33 24.54 8.87
N ASN A 606 -14.14 23.95 8.64
CA ASN A 606 -12.83 24.56 8.49
C ASN A 606 -12.19 24.38 7.09
N ALA A 607 -12.93 23.93 6.05
CA ALA A 607 -12.36 23.82 4.70
C ALA A 607 -11.93 25.23 4.24
N LYS A 608 -10.61 25.47 4.21
CA LYS A 608 -10.06 26.78 3.91
C LYS A 608 -10.27 27.07 2.42
N GLN A 609 -10.98 28.16 2.12
CA GLN A 609 -11.11 28.66 0.76
C GLN A 609 -10.45 30.03 0.69
N THR A 610 -9.21 30.06 0.20
CA THR A 610 -8.41 31.28 0.11
C THR A 610 -8.94 32.21 -1.00
N PHE A 611 -9.33 31.64 -2.14
CA PHE A 611 -9.82 32.39 -3.30
C PHE A 611 -11.29 32.11 -3.59
N THR A 612 -12.08 33.16 -3.83
CA THR A 612 -13.54 33.05 -3.98
C THR A 612 -13.97 32.36 -5.28
N ASN A 613 -13.09 32.27 -6.28
CA ASN A 613 -13.37 31.70 -7.59
C ASN A 613 -12.83 30.27 -7.78
N ILE A 614 -12.32 29.63 -6.72
CA ILE A 614 -11.84 28.25 -6.73
C ILE A 614 -12.45 27.55 -5.51
N ASP A 615 -13.48 26.76 -5.74
CA ASP A 615 -14.13 25.98 -4.69
C ASP A 615 -13.51 24.58 -4.56
N SER A 616 -13.94 23.81 -3.54
CA SER A 616 -13.43 22.48 -3.23
C SER A 616 -13.64 21.43 -4.34
N LYS A 617 -14.47 21.71 -5.35
CA LYS A 617 -14.73 20.83 -6.49
C LYS A 617 -13.84 21.15 -7.69
N HIS A 618 -13.17 22.30 -7.71
CA HIS A 618 -12.27 22.68 -8.79
C HIS A 618 -11.01 21.81 -8.79
N THR A 619 -10.56 21.33 -9.97
CA THR A 619 -9.43 20.39 -10.11
C THR A 619 -8.11 20.93 -9.52
N SER A 620 -7.88 22.24 -9.59
CA SER A 620 -6.72 22.91 -9.00
C SER A 620 -6.83 23.23 -7.51
N TYR A 621 -7.99 23.02 -6.85
CA TYR A 621 -8.24 23.51 -5.48
C TYR A 621 -7.18 23.05 -4.47
N GLN A 622 -6.93 21.75 -4.39
CA GLN A 622 -5.97 21.19 -3.43
C GLN A 622 -4.55 21.74 -3.65
N ALA A 623 -4.11 21.79 -4.91
CA ALA A 623 -2.80 22.32 -5.25
C ALA A 623 -2.67 23.81 -4.93
N VAL A 624 -3.72 24.61 -5.15
CA VAL A 624 -3.74 26.05 -4.86
C VAL A 624 -3.72 26.30 -3.36
N GLU A 625 -4.59 25.65 -2.57
CA GLU A 625 -4.59 25.84 -1.11
C GLU A 625 -3.26 25.37 -0.50
N ARG A 626 -2.70 24.27 -0.99
CA ARG A 626 -1.37 23.80 -0.57
C ARG A 626 -0.27 24.80 -0.93
N ALA A 627 -0.32 25.38 -2.12
CA ALA A 627 0.64 26.41 -2.55
C ALA A 627 0.52 27.69 -1.71
N VAL A 628 -0.69 28.06 -1.28
CA VAL A 628 -0.90 29.19 -0.35
C VAL A 628 -0.33 28.88 1.03
N GLU A 629 -0.63 27.69 1.57
CA GLU A 629 -0.11 27.23 2.87
C GLU A 629 1.42 27.25 2.92
N LEU A 630 2.06 26.83 1.83
CA LEU A 630 3.51 26.83 1.68
C LEU A 630 4.10 28.19 1.28
N GLY A 631 3.27 29.22 1.09
CA GLY A 631 3.70 30.57 0.72
C GLY A 631 4.21 30.71 -0.71
N VAL A 632 3.94 29.75 -1.59
CA VAL A 632 4.26 29.81 -3.03
C VAL A 632 3.34 30.82 -3.73
N ILE A 633 2.04 30.74 -3.44
CA ILE A 633 1.03 31.71 -3.89
C ILE A 633 0.70 32.67 -2.75
N ALA A 634 0.63 33.96 -3.06
CA ALA A 634 0.21 34.97 -2.10
C ALA A 634 -1.33 35.05 -2.01
N ALA A 635 -1.84 35.22 -0.80
CA ALA A 635 -3.28 35.40 -0.52
C ALA A 635 -3.65 36.89 -0.36
N ASP A 636 -3.02 37.77 -1.15
CA ASP A 636 -3.20 39.23 -1.09
C ASP A 636 -4.37 39.73 -1.97
N LYS A 637 -4.95 38.84 -2.79
CA LYS A 637 -6.12 39.08 -3.63
C LYS A 637 -7.24 38.11 -3.29
N SER A 638 -8.48 38.49 -3.56
CA SER A 638 -9.67 37.64 -3.35
C SER A 638 -9.86 36.57 -4.43
N THR A 639 -9.24 36.71 -5.60
CA THR A 639 -9.36 35.79 -6.74
C THR A 639 -8.01 35.35 -7.28
N PHE A 640 -7.98 34.17 -7.91
CA PHE A 640 -6.80 33.63 -8.61
C PHE A 640 -7.17 33.25 -10.05
N ASP A 641 -6.46 33.80 -11.03
CA ASP A 641 -6.76 33.65 -12.46
C ASP A 641 -6.35 32.26 -13.00
N VAL A 642 -7.07 31.22 -12.59
CA VAL A 642 -6.72 29.81 -12.79
C VAL A 642 -6.55 29.41 -14.26
N ASP A 643 -7.37 29.97 -15.16
CA ASP A 643 -7.38 29.64 -16.59
C ASP A 643 -6.40 30.45 -17.43
N SER A 644 -5.84 31.53 -16.87
CA SER A 644 -4.91 32.38 -17.62
C SER A 644 -3.57 31.66 -17.83
N PRO A 645 -2.92 31.83 -19.00
CA PRO A 645 -1.57 31.32 -19.22
C PRO A 645 -0.58 31.88 -18.17
N ILE A 646 0.33 31.03 -17.69
CA ILE A 646 1.40 31.47 -16.81
C ILE A 646 2.57 32.05 -17.62
N THR A 647 3.11 33.17 -17.16
CA THR A 647 4.30 33.78 -17.74
C THR A 647 5.59 33.30 -17.05
N LYS A 648 6.72 33.44 -17.75
CA LYS A 648 8.04 33.08 -17.22
C LYS A 648 8.43 33.90 -15.98
N GLU A 649 8.02 35.16 -15.91
CA GLU A 649 8.16 36.01 -14.72
C GLU A 649 7.38 35.45 -13.52
N GLU A 650 6.10 35.11 -13.70
CA GLU A 650 5.26 34.54 -12.63
C GLU A 650 5.79 33.19 -12.13
N LEU A 651 6.20 32.31 -13.04
CA LEU A 651 6.77 31.01 -12.66
C LEU A 651 8.10 31.17 -11.88
N SER A 652 8.90 32.19 -12.21
CA SER A 652 10.12 32.50 -11.46
C SER A 652 9.81 32.86 -10.01
N ILE A 653 8.74 33.63 -9.77
CA ILE A 653 8.29 33.98 -8.42
C ILE A 653 7.91 32.73 -7.64
N TRP A 654 7.13 31.83 -8.24
CA TRP A 654 6.69 30.58 -7.59
C TRP A 654 7.87 29.68 -7.22
N TYR A 655 8.82 29.48 -8.14
CA TYR A 655 9.99 28.63 -7.88
C TYR A 655 10.89 29.16 -6.78
N ILE A 656 11.16 30.46 -6.77
CA ILE A 656 12.01 31.08 -5.75
C ILE A 656 11.33 31.08 -4.38
N ARG A 657 10.01 31.25 -4.33
CA ARG A 657 9.23 31.05 -3.09
C ARG A 657 9.27 29.60 -2.64
N ALA A 658 9.14 28.65 -3.55
CA ALA A 658 9.20 27.23 -3.22
C ALA A 658 10.55 26.82 -2.62
N LEU A 659 11.64 27.44 -3.09
CA LEU A 659 12.98 27.27 -2.51
C LEU A 659 13.18 28.00 -1.16
N GLY A 660 12.20 28.79 -0.70
CA GLY A 660 12.29 29.61 0.50
C GLY A 660 13.26 30.79 0.37
N LEU A 661 13.43 31.31 -0.86
CA LEU A 661 14.39 32.37 -1.18
C LEU A 661 13.71 33.74 -1.40
N GLU A 662 12.43 33.87 -1.04
CA GLU A 662 11.66 35.11 -1.26
C GLU A 662 12.32 36.34 -0.63
N GLU A 663 12.73 36.26 0.64
CA GLU A 663 13.35 37.38 1.34
C GLU A 663 14.68 37.82 0.72
N ALA A 664 15.43 36.86 0.17
CA ALA A 664 16.63 37.18 -0.60
C ALA A 664 16.28 37.83 -1.94
N ALA A 665 15.23 37.37 -2.63
CA ALA A 665 14.78 37.91 -3.91
C ALA A 665 14.25 39.35 -3.80
N LYS A 666 13.60 39.70 -2.68
CA LYS A 666 13.11 41.06 -2.40
C LYS A 666 14.22 42.10 -2.26
N GLN A 667 15.48 41.70 -2.04
CA GLN A 667 16.62 42.61 -1.96
C GLN A 667 17.07 43.05 -3.37
N THR A 668 16.20 43.68 -4.16
CA THR A 668 16.42 43.96 -5.59
C THR A 668 17.74 44.69 -5.90
N LYS A 669 18.20 45.56 -4.98
CA LYS A 669 19.44 46.35 -5.11
C LYS A 669 20.74 45.54 -5.13
N ILE A 670 20.74 44.28 -4.67
CA ILE A 670 21.95 43.44 -4.68
C ILE A 670 22.11 42.66 -5.99
N TYR A 671 21.08 42.62 -6.84
CA TYR A 671 21.11 41.89 -8.11
C TYR A 671 21.45 42.82 -9.27
N LYS A 672 22.28 42.33 -10.19
CA LYS A 672 22.54 43.00 -11.46
C LYS A 672 21.56 42.49 -12.51
N ASN A 673 20.81 43.41 -13.12
CA ASN A 673 19.87 43.10 -14.21
C ASN A 673 20.54 43.34 -15.57
N ASP A 674 21.44 42.42 -15.95
CA ASP A 674 22.26 42.55 -17.17
C ASP A 674 21.58 41.96 -18.43
N PHE A 675 20.30 41.57 -18.33
CA PHE A 675 19.53 41.07 -19.46
C PHE A 675 19.29 42.18 -20.50
N ALA A 676 19.35 41.82 -21.79
CA ALA A 676 19.13 42.73 -22.90
C ALA A 676 17.70 43.31 -22.92
N ASP A 677 16.73 42.59 -22.35
CA ASP A 677 15.35 43.00 -22.18
C ASP A 677 15.01 43.42 -20.73
N SER A 678 16.01 43.84 -19.95
CA SER A 678 15.85 44.31 -18.56
C SER A 678 14.73 45.34 -18.35
N LYS A 679 14.47 46.20 -19.33
CA LYS A 679 13.38 47.20 -19.31
C LYS A 679 11.97 46.58 -19.28
N LYS A 680 11.82 45.30 -19.64
CA LYS A 680 10.54 44.57 -19.59
C LYS A 680 10.33 43.89 -18.23
N ILE A 681 11.36 43.86 -17.38
CA ILE A 681 11.31 43.27 -16.04
C ILE A 681 10.92 44.38 -15.06
N LYS A 682 9.93 44.12 -14.21
CA LYS A 682 9.59 45.05 -13.12
C LYS A 682 10.66 45.01 -12.04
N ASP A 683 11.01 46.16 -11.48
CA ASP A 683 12.09 46.28 -10.48
C ASP A 683 11.91 45.31 -9.31
N GLU A 684 10.69 45.20 -8.78
CA GLU A 684 10.30 44.31 -7.68
C GLU A 684 10.50 42.80 -7.96
N TYR A 685 10.56 42.40 -9.24
CA TYR A 685 10.75 41.01 -9.66
C TYR A 685 12.18 40.68 -10.09
N THR A 686 13.06 41.69 -10.13
CA THR A 686 14.46 41.53 -10.57
C THR A 686 15.18 40.41 -9.83
N GLY A 687 15.09 40.36 -8.50
CA GLY A 687 15.78 39.33 -7.72
C GLY A 687 15.24 37.92 -7.97
N TYR A 688 13.93 37.77 -8.17
CA TYR A 688 13.32 36.46 -8.49
C TYR A 688 13.83 35.93 -9.83
N ILE A 689 13.85 36.79 -10.85
CA ILE A 689 14.30 36.42 -12.19
C ILE A 689 15.79 36.10 -12.21
N VAL A 690 16.64 36.93 -11.60
CA VAL A 690 18.09 36.70 -11.55
C VAL A 690 18.42 35.42 -10.77
N LEU A 691 17.71 35.14 -9.67
CA LEU A 691 17.87 33.88 -8.94
C LEU A 691 17.40 32.67 -9.78
N ALA A 692 16.26 32.77 -10.45
CA ALA A 692 15.74 31.67 -11.27
C ALA A 692 16.67 31.33 -12.45
N ASP A 693 17.28 32.34 -13.08
CA ASP A 693 18.28 32.16 -14.14
C ASP A 693 19.59 31.58 -13.59
N SER A 694 20.13 32.16 -12.51
CA SER A 694 21.41 31.73 -11.92
C SER A 694 21.37 30.32 -11.32
N LEU A 695 20.23 29.89 -10.79
CA LEU A 695 19.99 28.52 -10.34
C LEU A 695 19.69 27.56 -11.51
N GLY A 696 19.56 28.08 -12.74
CA GLY A 696 19.30 27.30 -13.94
C GLY A 696 17.87 26.78 -14.08
N LEU A 697 16.94 27.25 -13.24
CA LEU A 697 15.53 26.85 -13.24
C LEU A 697 14.85 27.33 -14.52
N LEU A 698 14.98 28.62 -14.82
CA LEU A 698 14.43 29.29 -16.00
C LEU A 698 15.51 30.18 -16.62
N LYS A 699 16.14 29.70 -17.70
CA LYS A 699 17.32 30.38 -18.28
C LYS A 699 16.95 31.45 -19.32
N ALA A 700 17.71 32.52 -19.38
CA ALA A 700 17.67 33.48 -20.48
C ALA A 700 18.23 32.86 -21.78
N GLU A 701 17.67 33.25 -22.93
CA GLU A 701 18.11 32.81 -24.24
C GLU A 701 18.70 34.01 -25.00
N LYS A 702 19.92 33.88 -25.51
CA LYS A 702 20.62 34.98 -26.22
C LYS A 702 20.63 36.30 -25.41
N ASN A 703 20.86 36.19 -24.10
CA ASN A 703 20.83 37.29 -23.13
C ASN A 703 19.45 37.99 -22.98
N GLN A 704 18.35 37.38 -23.42
CA GLN A 704 16.99 37.87 -23.19
C GLN A 704 16.24 36.91 -22.27
N PHE A 705 15.68 37.43 -21.18
CA PHE A 705 14.91 36.61 -20.26
C PHE A 705 13.52 36.28 -20.81
N ASN A 706 12.88 37.25 -21.48
CA ASN A 706 11.51 37.23 -21.98
C ASN A 706 10.46 37.04 -20.86
N PRO A 707 10.32 38.01 -19.93
CA PRO A 707 9.48 37.86 -18.73
C PRO A 707 8.01 37.58 -19.04
N THR A 708 7.47 38.15 -20.12
CA THR A 708 6.07 38.00 -20.53
C THR A 708 5.80 36.80 -21.43
N LYS A 709 6.83 35.99 -21.76
CA LYS A 709 6.64 34.77 -22.56
C LYS A 709 5.79 33.79 -21.77
N GLN A 710 4.77 33.24 -22.41
CA GLN A 710 3.96 32.16 -21.83
C GLN A 710 4.79 30.88 -21.76
N VAL A 711 4.69 30.17 -20.65
CA VAL A 711 5.42 28.91 -20.44
C VAL A 711 4.66 27.77 -21.11
N THR A 712 5.37 26.88 -21.79
CA THR A 712 4.77 25.67 -22.39
C THR A 712 4.78 24.48 -21.44
N TYR A 713 4.00 23.43 -21.71
CA TYR A 713 4.07 22.18 -20.93
C TYR A 713 5.48 21.57 -20.92
N ALA A 714 6.18 21.59 -22.06
CA ALA A 714 7.55 21.10 -22.16
C ALA A 714 8.53 21.91 -21.30
N GLU A 715 8.42 23.24 -21.32
CA GLU A 715 9.25 24.13 -20.49
C GLU A 715 8.96 23.97 -18.99
N LEU A 716 7.68 23.83 -18.63
CA LEU A 716 7.26 23.58 -17.26
C LEU A 716 7.78 22.24 -16.75
N ALA A 717 7.65 21.16 -17.52
CA ALA A 717 8.11 19.83 -17.13
C ALA A 717 9.61 19.82 -16.82
N VAL A 718 10.41 20.35 -17.74
CA VAL A 718 11.87 20.46 -17.59
C VAL A 718 12.25 21.31 -16.38
N SER A 719 11.63 22.47 -16.22
CA SER A 719 12.00 23.40 -15.16
C SER A 719 11.51 22.94 -13.77
N THR A 720 10.39 22.21 -13.69
CA THR A 720 9.88 21.62 -12.44
C THR A 720 10.80 20.51 -11.91
N ILE A 721 11.39 19.71 -12.80
CA ILE A 721 12.41 18.71 -12.44
C ILE A 721 13.67 19.37 -11.88
N ARG A 722 14.14 20.45 -12.52
CA ARG A 722 15.27 21.24 -12.00
C ARG A 722 14.96 21.84 -10.63
N LEU A 723 13.73 22.29 -10.41
CA LEU A 723 13.28 22.76 -9.10
C LEU A 723 13.36 21.64 -8.06
N GLY A 724 12.87 20.43 -8.38
CA GLY A 724 12.98 19.26 -7.49
C GLY A 724 14.43 18.93 -7.11
N HIS A 725 15.36 19.03 -8.07
CA HIS A 725 16.80 18.84 -7.81
C HIS A 725 17.35 19.88 -6.83
N GLU A 726 17.07 21.16 -7.07
CA GLU A 726 17.55 22.25 -6.20
C GLU A 726 16.93 22.18 -4.80
N MET A 727 15.66 21.76 -4.68
CA MET A 727 15.02 21.49 -3.39
C MET A 727 15.69 20.35 -2.63
N SER A 728 15.92 19.21 -3.29
CA SER A 728 16.57 18.05 -2.67
C SER A 728 18.01 18.34 -2.22
N LYS A 729 18.74 19.13 -3.02
CA LYS A 729 20.10 19.61 -2.69
C LYS A 729 20.12 20.50 -1.45
N LYS A 730 19.08 21.31 -1.24
CA LYS A 730 18.92 22.19 -0.08
C LYS A 730 18.29 21.50 1.14
N GLY A 731 17.87 20.23 1.03
CA GLY A 731 17.15 19.53 2.09
C GLY A 731 15.78 20.14 2.41
N ARG A 732 15.14 20.77 1.40
CA ARG A 732 13.91 21.55 1.53
C ARG A 732 12.65 20.75 1.18
N ASP A 733 12.68 19.43 1.38
CA ASP A 733 11.54 18.58 1.07
C ASP A 733 10.31 19.03 1.86
N TYR A 734 9.18 19.21 1.17
CA TYR A 734 7.89 19.46 1.81
C TYR A 734 7.40 18.18 2.48
N ARG A 735 8.00 17.85 3.62
CA ARG A 735 7.55 16.74 4.46
C ARG A 735 6.17 17.07 5.01
N TYR A 736 5.27 16.08 5.01
CA TYR A 736 4.15 16.10 5.92
C TYR A 736 4.73 15.99 7.33
N GLY A 737 4.55 17.02 8.14
CA GLY A 737 4.61 16.85 9.59
C GLY A 737 3.34 16.09 9.97
N TYR A 738 3.50 14.87 10.47
CA TYR A 738 2.42 14.18 11.19
C TYR A 738 2.22 14.83 12.55
#